data_AF-G7Z8K1-F1
#
_entry.id   AF-G7Z8K1-F1
#
_cell.length_a   1.000
_cell.length_b   1.000
_cell.length_c   1.000
_cell.angle_alpha   90.00
_cell.angle_beta   90.00
_cell.angle_gamma   90.00
#
_symmetry.space_group_name_H-M   'P 1'
#
loop_
_entity.id
_entity.type
_entity.pdbx_description
1 polymer ?
#
loop_
_entity_poly.entity_id
_entity_poly.type
_entity_poly.pdbx_seq_one_letter_code
_entity_poly.pdbx_strand_id
1 'polypeptide(L)'
;MSLPLKDFLDGVARARPARVVLEKGHVDDGGPCLHVGCGRWPAAGTPLLPGRWLLNNKGTRARFGRDYSSVTALVTDPPDELARAWASWAETARTPDAALAGLTLVVEDASPDSVFGVLLLLARLAGVTLGELGAAWGAAVDDWERTGNADDPWTSWCALASAHVHSHFPPEEEPGPEALADAWADALGFAALCLQRSVLPHAVPTLSDAAPWRRATAALRQEHATYLDWLSHAAMVQLSLPLTGTRGRRLLVDALLFVEDQPTGTAKVFYRNDRERSPLGQGFAMAVHHRPSCAGTGNDITITVDPRLGLDLRELWAELEMRESAAWRDSGEERPAGAPRPLTGVDSRHDEPWYITPDGTLIGAPKRLLDGRAGSKLGWGDVRDAVWTACHPLWNVQVCSARGSSPVCVWELPRTTAADHDKTLLVAHWPGPSDAAAVGGTRALSGAPITMRVLAALLDRQGSPGLDDLPGGGAWERLDLAGGFAIVTDGGLFLLDDWRERPLAVDGIRAAFEEAALLDRRLKTVETEAIRPLVVEVRAILDAKRRWPNLDDPVRRAALAASRLTEMRGSHALPPGEPDVRLVRDALDRRWSLDRRLTAMEAEVKAIEAALRSLAELRLAGVGRFIALYAFPVVVADVFGSTLGKTLYPMVAENPPPGDPPAWVLLSSITGIWLLASAIIACWLWKNGESKA
;
A
#
# COMPACT_ATOMS: atom_id res chain seq x y z
N MET A 1 17.40 7.95 -49.43
CA MET A 1 17.71 9.28 -48.88
C MET A 1 18.52 10.07 -49.91
N SER A 2 18.16 11.34 -50.17
CA SER A 2 18.92 12.19 -51.10
C SER A 2 20.27 12.61 -50.47
N LEU A 3 21.29 12.89 -51.29
CA LEU A 3 22.60 13.37 -50.81
C LEU A 3 22.48 14.63 -49.92
N PRO A 4 21.70 15.66 -50.28
CA PRO A 4 21.52 16.84 -49.42
C PRO A 4 20.93 16.52 -48.04
N LEU A 5 19.99 15.57 -47.97
CA LEU A 5 19.39 15.16 -46.71
C LEU A 5 20.38 14.38 -45.84
N LYS A 6 21.20 13.51 -46.44
CA LYS A 6 22.24 12.78 -45.72
C LYS A 6 23.25 13.74 -45.09
N ASP A 7 23.79 14.67 -45.88
CA ASP A 7 24.83 15.61 -45.44
C ASP A 7 24.28 16.56 -44.35
N PHE A 8 23.02 16.98 -44.50
CA PHE A 8 22.30 17.73 -43.47
C PHE A 8 22.23 16.96 -42.14
N LEU A 9 21.76 15.70 -42.15
CA LEU A 9 21.64 14.90 -40.94
C LEU A 9 23.00 14.57 -40.31
N ASP A 10 24.04 14.37 -41.13
CA ASP A 10 25.42 14.21 -40.64
C ASP A 10 25.90 15.48 -39.91
N GLY A 11 25.51 16.67 -40.40
CA GLY A 11 25.74 17.95 -39.73
C GLY A 11 24.99 18.06 -38.40
N VAL A 12 23.69 17.74 -38.38
CA VAL A 12 22.88 17.74 -37.15
C VAL A 12 23.45 16.79 -36.10
N ALA A 13 23.91 15.60 -36.50
CA ALA A 13 24.50 14.63 -35.59
C ALA A 13 25.80 15.10 -34.90
N ARG A 14 26.48 16.10 -35.46
CA ARG A 14 27.67 16.74 -34.86
C ARG A 14 27.35 18.07 -34.19
N ALA A 15 26.12 18.57 -34.33
CA ALA A 15 25.76 19.88 -33.84
C ALA A 15 25.69 19.88 -32.32
N ARG A 16 26.42 20.83 -31.72
CA ARG A 16 26.35 21.11 -30.29
C ARG A 16 26.07 22.60 -30.12
N PRO A 17 24.99 22.99 -29.43
CA PRO A 17 24.75 24.38 -29.11
C PRO A 17 25.94 24.98 -28.35
N ALA A 18 26.29 26.23 -28.63
CA ALA A 18 27.39 26.92 -27.95
C ALA A 18 27.15 27.00 -26.44
N ARG A 19 25.89 27.28 -26.09
CA ARG A 19 25.40 27.41 -24.73
C ARG A 19 23.90 27.09 -24.71
N VAL A 20 23.45 26.34 -23.73
CA VAL A 20 22.03 26.12 -23.46
C VAL A 20 21.71 26.62 -22.05
N VAL A 21 20.65 27.40 -21.89
CA VAL A 21 20.22 27.92 -20.58
C VAL A 21 18.71 27.81 -20.42
N LEU A 22 18.26 27.56 -19.19
CA LEU A 22 16.83 27.63 -18.86
C LEU A 22 16.34 29.08 -18.90
N GLU A 23 15.10 29.31 -19.34
CA GLU A 23 14.49 30.65 -19.43
C GLU A 23 14.62 31.44 -18.11
N LYS A 24 14.38 30.79 -16.96
CA LYS A 24 14.44 31.43 -15.64
C LYS A 24 15.84 31.92 -15.25
N GLY A 25 16.89 31.29 -15.78
CA GLY A 25 18.29 31.61 -15.50
C GLY A 25 18.95 32.46 -16.60
N HIS A 26 18.21 32.82 -17.65
CA HIS A 26 18.78 33.56 -18.76
C HIS A 26 18.90 35.05 -18.42
N VAL A 27 20.15 35.51 -18.33
CA VAL A 27 20.50 36.93 -18.40
C VAL A 27 20.88 37.22 -19.84
N ASP A 28 20.14 38.14 -20.45
CA ASP A 28 20.35 38.58 -21.81
C ASP A 28 21.67 39.34 -21.94
N ASP A 29 22.62 38.74 -22.67
CA ASP A 29 23.97 39.26 -22.90
C ASP A 29 24.08 40.01 -24.24
N GLY A 30 22.97 40.18 -24.96
CA GLY A 30 22.93 40.84 -26.27
C GLY A 30 23.47 40.00 -27.43
N GLY A 31 23.85 38.74 -27.19
CA GLY A 31 24.26 37.80 -28.24
C GLY A 31 23.10 37.22 -29.04
N PRO A 32 23.38 36.55 -30.17
CA PRO A 32 22.37 35.84 -30.94
C PRO A 32 21.79 34.67 -30.14
N CYS A 33 20.47 34.62 -29.99
CA CYS A 33 19.78 33.58 -29.21
C CYS A 33 18.53 33.04 -29.91
N LEU A 34 18.24 31.77 -29.63
CA LEU A 34 17.01 31.09 -30.06
C LEU A 34 16.26 30.65 -28.80
N HIS A 35 15.06 31.19 -28.59
CA HIS A 35 14.16 30.73 -27.55
C HIS A 35 13.32 29.55 -28.06
N VAL A 36 13.31 28.43 -27.35
CA VAL A 36 12.59 27.20 -27.73
C VAL A 36 11.59 26.80 -26.64
N GLY A 37 10.31 26.70 -27.00
CA GLY A 37 9.21 26.43 -26.06
C GLY A 37 8.90 27.57 -25.08
N CYS A 38 9.75 28.59 -25.05
CA CYS A 38 9.72 29.68 -24.06
C CYS A 38 9.83 31.07 -24.72
N GLY A 39 9.89 32.12 -23.90
CA GLY A 39 9.96 33.51 -24.35
C GLY A 39 8.58 34.13 -24.62
N ARG A 40 8.54 35.46 -24.74
CA ARG A 40 7.28 36.20 -24.96
C ARG A 40 7.24 36.79 -26.35
N TRP A 41 6.12 36.59 -27.03
CA TRP A 41 5.86 37.29 -28.28
C TRP A 41 5.73 38.80 -28.03
N PRO A 42 6.34 39.66 -28.86
CA PRO A 42 6.07 41.08 -28.82
C PRO A 42 4.62 41.36 -29.24
N ALA A 43 4.11 42.56 -28.96
CA ALA A 43 2.75 42.93 -29.35
C ALA A 43 2.54 42.77 -30.88
N ALA A 44 1.30 42.47 -31.29
CA ALA A 44 0.96 42.36 -32.70
C ALA A 44 1.38 43.62 -33.48
N GLY A 45 2.00 43.43 -34.64
CA GLY A 45 2.55 44.52 -35.46
C GLY A 45 3.92 45.05 -35.02
N THR A 46 4.47 44.59 -33.89
CA THR A 46 5.85 44.93 -33.48
C THR A 46 6.83 43.99 -34.18
N PRO A 47 7.86 44.50 -34.89
CA PRO A 47 8.81 43.67 -35.61
C PRO A 47 9.56 42.69 -34.70
N LEU A 48 9.88 41.51 -35.22
CA LEU A 48 10.79 40.57 -34.55
C LEU A 48 12.22 41.12 -34.58
N LEU A 49 12.92 41.04 -33.46
CA LEU A 49 14.28 41.57 -33.32
C LEU A 49 15.30 40.70 -34.08
N PRO A 50 16.15 41.27 -34.93
CA PRO A 50 17.25 40.53 -35.56
C PRO A 50 18.17 39.91 -34.52
N GLY A 51 18.62 38.67 -34.76
CA GLY A 51 19.47 37.92 -33.82
C GLY A 51 18.73 37.32 -32.63
N ARG A 52 17.42 37.52 -32.51
CA ARG A 52 16.59 36.93 -31.45
C ARG A 52 15.42 36.19 -32.05
N TRP A 53 15.60 34.88 -32.18
CA TRP A 53 14.62 34.03 -32.80
C TRP A 53 13.72 33.38 -31.75
N LEU A 54 12.44 33.30 -32.05
CA LEU A 54 11.43 32.69 -31.19
C LEU A 54 10.88 31.44 -31.88
N LEU A 55 10.89 30.35 -31.13
CA LEU A 55 10.36 29.05 -31.50
C LEU A 55 9.41 28.59 -30.39
N ASN A 56 8.29 29.30 -30.25
CA ASN A 56 7.36 29.14 -29.12
C ASN A 56 5.90 29.11 -29.58
N ASN A 57 5.20 28.00 -29.36
CA ASN A 57 3.78 27.84 -29.66
C ASN A 57 2.84 28.58 -28.70
N LYS A 58 3.32 29.01 -27.52
CA LYS A 58 2.51 29.71 -26.51
C LYS A 58 2.30 31.17 -26.89
N GLY A 59 1.09 31.70 -26.69
CA GLY A 59 0.75 33.11 -26.96
C GLY A 59 0.61 33.49 -28.43
N THR A 60 0.68 32.52 -29.35
CA THR A 60 0.61 32.77 -30.80
C THR A 60 -0.75 33.29 -31.25
N ARG A 61 -1.86 32.96 -30.59
CA ARG A 61 -3.17 33.51 -30.93
C ARG A 61 -3.22 35.02 -30.80
N ALA A 62 -2.62 35.56 -29.74
CA ALA A 62 -2.55 37.02 -29.56
C ALA A 62 -1.65 37.69 -30.62
N ARG A 63 -0.57 37.01 -31.06
CA ARG A 63 0.39 37.58 -32.02
C ARG A 63 0.01 37.40 -33.48
N PHE A 64 -0.55 36.25 -33.83
CA PHE A 64 -0.75 35.78 -35.20
C PHE A 64 -2.21 35.35 -35.49
N GLY A 65 -3.11 35.42 -34.51
CA GLY A 65 -4.52 35.07 -34.68
C GLY A 65 -4.82 33.56 -34.69
N ARG A 66 -3.83 32.69 -34.46
CA ARG A 66 -4.00 31.23 -34.38
C ARG A 66 -3.18 30.58 -33.27
N ASP A 67 -3.74 29.54 -32.66
CA ASP A 67 -3.08 28.68 -31.67
C ASP A 67 -2.35 27.53 -32.39
N TYR A 68 -1.26 27.05 -31.80
CA TYR A 68 -0.56 25.84 -32.24
C TYR A 68 -0.45 24.85 -31.09
N SER A 69 -0.63 23.56 -31.39
CA SER A 69 -0.51 22.48 -30.41
C SER A 69 0.90 22.32 -29.87
N SER A 70 1.90 22.52 -30.72
CA SER A 70 3.31 22.20 -30.43
C SER A 70 4.26 23.16 -31.16
N VAL A 71 5.51 23.20 -30.72
CA VAL A 71 6.61 23.89 -31.41
C VAL A 71 6.78 23.32 -32.81
N THR A 72 6.73 21.99 -32.94
CA THR A 72 6.78 21.26 -34.21
C THR A 72 5.69 21.69 -35.17
N ALA A 73 4.44 21.87 -34.69
CA ALA A 73 3.34 22.36 -35.51
C ALA A 73 3.57 23.80 -36.00
N LEU A 74 4.06 24.69 -35.12
CA LEU A 74 4.43 26.06 -35.50
C LEU A 74 5.50 26.07 -36.58
N VAL A 75 6.51 25.22 -36.45
CA VAL A 75 7.57 25.11 -37.46
C VAL A 75 7.03 24.51 -38.73
N THR A 76 6.13 23.53 -38.69
CA THR A 76 5.63 22.87 -39.91
C THR A 76 4.84 23.86 -40.77
N ASP A 77 3.98 24.66 -40.16
CA ASP A 77 3.17 25.69 -40.82
C ASP A 77 3.33 27.05 -40.11
N PRO A 78 4.41 27.80 -40.36
CA PRO A 78 4.65 29.08 -39.69
C PRO A 78 3.85 30.22 -40.32
N PRO A 79 3.50 31.29 -39.56
CA PRO A 79 2.97 32.50 -40.15
C PRO A 79 3.99 33.14 -41.10
N ASP A 80 3.54 33.74 -42.20
CA ASP A 80 4.42 34.35 -43.21
C ASP A 80 5.47 35.32 -42.64
N GLU A 81 5.07 36.13 -41.65
CA GLU A 81 5.97 37.05 -40.97
C GLU A 81 7.13 36.32 -40.28
N LEU A 82 6.83 35.24 -39.57
CA LEU A 82 7.81 34.43 -38.84
C LEU A 82 8.69 33.65 -39.82
N ALA A 83 8.11 33.10 -40.89
CA ALA A 83 8.84 32.41 -41.94
C ALA A 83 9.89 33.33 -42.58
N ARG A 84 9.55 34.60 -42.85
CA ARG A 84 10.49 35.61 -43.36
C ARG A 84 11.58 35.95 -42.34
N ALA A 85 11.23 36.07 -41.06
CA ALA A 85 12.20 36.36 -39.99
C ALA A 85 13.19 35.20 -39.77
N TRP A 86 12.77 33.95 -39.99
CA TRP A 86 13.68 32.82 -40.00
C TRP A 86 14.52 32.77 -41.28
N ALA A 87 13.97 33.12 -42.45
CA ALA A 87 14.74 33.14 -43.69
C ALA A 87 15.95 34.10 -43.62
N SER A 88 15.85 35.24 -42.94
CA SER A 88 16.99 36.14 -42.72
C SER A 88 18.09 35.53 -41.83
N TRP A 89 17.78 34.52 -41.02
CA TRP A 89 18.78 33.73 -40.29
C TRP A 89 19.58 32.82 -41.24
N ALA A 90 18.93 32.24 -42.26
CA ALA A 90 19.59 31.34 -43.21
C ALA A 90 20.76 32.02 -43.95
N GLU A 91 20.71 33.34 -44.18
CA GLU A 91 21.80 34.10 -44.80
C GLU A 91 23.11 34.07 -43.99
N THR A 92 23.03 33.77 -42.69
CA THR A 92 24.19 33.67 -41.77
C THR A 92 24.60 32.23 -41.44
N ALA A 93 23.74 31.22 -41.66
CA ALA A 93 23.96 29.84 -41.26
C ALA A 93 24.29 28.94 -42.48
N ARG A 94 25.57 28.60 -42.67
CA ARG A 94 26.02 27.81 -43.85
C ARG A 94 25.80 26.29 -43.69
N THR A 95 25.77 25.78 -42.45
CA THR A 95 25.58 24.36 -42.10
C THR A 95 24.89 24.24 -40.74
N PRO A 96 24.18 23.13 -40.43
CA PRO A 96 23.45 22.98 -39.17
C PRO A 96 24.33 23.06 -37.92
N ASP A 97 25.53 22.48 -37.97
CA ASP A 97 26.52 22.51 -36.89
C ASP A 97 27.08 23.93 -36.69
N ALA A 98 27.39 24.64 -37.77
CA ALA A 98 27.81 26.05 -37.67
C ALA A 98 26.69 26.97 -37.16
N ALA A 99 25.43 26.66 -37.49
CA ALA A 99 24.28 27.43 -37.02
C ALA A 99 24.17 27.36 -35.49
N LEU A 100 24.18 26.15 -34.92
CA LEU A 100 24.03 25.95 -33.47
C LEU A 100 25.30 26.32 -32.67
N ALA A 101 26.49 26.15 -33.23
CA ALA A 101 27.75 26.50 -32.56
C ALA A 101 27.94 28.00 -32.29
N GLY A 102 27.15 28.87 -32.94
CA GLY A 102 27.16 30.32 -32.72
C GLY A 102 25.99 30.85 -31.90
N LEU A 103 25.12 29.98 -31.37
CA LEU A 103 23.85 30.35 -30.74
C LEU A 103 23.80 29.97 -29.27
N THR A 104 23.19 30.86 -28.48
CA THR A 104 22.65 30.50 -27.18
C THR A 104 21.23 29.98 -27.36
N LEU A 105 20.96 28.73 -26.98
CA LEU A 105 19.60 28.22 -26.86
C LEU A 105 19.04 28.58 -25.49
N VAL A 106 17.94 29.30 -25.47
CA VAL A 106 17.17 29.58 -24.26
C VAL A 106 15.96 28.64 -24.29
N VAL A 107 15.84 27.76 -23.32
CA VAL A 107 14.90 26.64 -23.41
C VAL A 107 14.04 26.52 -22.15
N GLU A 108 12.84 25.98 -22.30
CA GLU A 108 12.06 25.48 -21.16
C GLU A 108 12.55 24.09 -20.76
N ASP A 109 12.77 23.22 -21.75
CA ASP A 109 13.22 21.85 -21.60
C ASP A 109 13.96 21.35 -22.87
N ALA A 110 14.27 20.06 -22.91
CA ALA A 110 14.73 19.35 -24.11
C ALA A 110 13.73 18.24 -24.49
N SER A 111 12.44 18.58 -24.53
CA SER A 111 11.37 17.65 -24.91
C SER A 111 11.49 17.17 -26.36
N PRO A 112 10.87 16.01 -26.71
CA PRO A 112 10.79 15.55 -28.10
C PRO A 112 10.27 16.62 -29.07
N ASP A 113 9.30 17.43 -28.64
CA ASP A 113 8.77 18.54 -29.43
C ASP A 113 9.81 19.64 -29.69
N SER A 114 10.47 20.13 -28.64
CA SER A 114 11.53 21.14 -28.75
C SER A 114 12.68 20.67 -29.66
N VAL A 115 13.14 19.42 -29.48
CA VAL A 115 14.25 18.85 -30.25
C VAL A 115 13.88 18.68 -31.73
N PHE A 116 12.71 18.10 -32.01
CA PHE A 116 12.27 17.89 -33.39
C PHE A 116 11.91 19.21 -34.09
N GLY A 117 11.32 20.16 -33.38
CA GLY A 117 11.05 21.51 -33.87
C GLY A 117 12.32 22.26 -34.29
N VAL A 118 13.39 22.19 -33.49
CA VAL A 118 14.69 22.76 -33.87
C VAL A 118 15.28 22.05 -35.09
N LEU A 119 15.21 20.72 -35.15
CA LEU A 119 15.66 19.96 -36.32
C LEU A 119 14.91 20.37 -37.60
N LEU A 120 13.58 20.51 -37.53
CA LEU A 120 12.76 20.97 -38.65
C LEU A 120 13.07 22.41 -39.07
N LEU A 121 13.35 23.30 -38.10
CA LEU A 121 13.75 24.66 -38.38
C LEU A 121 15.08 24.69 -39.14
N LEU A 122 16.09 23.94 -38.67
CA LEU A 122 17.38 23.80 -39.35
C LEU A 122 17.22 23.20 -40.76
N ALA A 123 16.36 22.20 -40.94
CA ALA A 123 16.07 21.62 -42.25
C ALA A 123 15.48 22.66 -43.20
N ARG A 124 14.53 23.48 -42.72
CA ARG A 124 13.94 24.58 -43.50
C ARG A 124 15.00 25.61 -43.91
N LEU A 125 15.85 26.03 -42.98
CA LEU A 125 16.92 27.01 -43.25
C LEU A 125 17.93 26.48 -44.27
N ALA A 126 18.19 25.16 -44.26
CA ALA A 126 19.06 24.48 -45.22
C ALA A 126 18.37 24.17 -46.57
N GLY A 127 17.08 24.50 -46.73
CA GLY A 127 16.32 24.13 -47.93
C GLY A 127 16.10 22.63 -48.11
N VAL A 128 16.17 21.85 -47.03
CA VAL A 128 16.00 20.39 -47.00
C VAL A 128 14.59 20.03 -46.55
N THR A 129 13.93 19.13 -47.27
CA THR A 129 12.63 18.57 -46.89
C THR A 129 12.78 17.15 -46.33
N LEU A 130 12.07 16.86 -45.23
CA LEU A 130 11.98 15.52 -44.65
C LEU A 130 10.85 14.68 -45.27
N GLY A 131 10.01 15.27 -46.13
CA GLY A 131 8.91 14.57 -46.81
C GLY A 131 7.95 13.85 -45.85
N GLU A 132 7.46 12.69 -46.27
CA GLU A 132 6.52 11.86 -45.50
C GLU A 132 7.08 11.40 -44.14
N LEU A 133 8.40 11.19 -44.05
CA LEU A 133 9.06 10.84 -42.79
C LEU A 133 8.91 11.97 -41.76
N GLY A 134 9.06 13.22 -42.21
CA GLY A 134 8.82 14.39 -41.36
C GLY A 134 7.38 14.48 -40.86
N ALA A 135 6.40 14.15 -41.71
CA ALA A 135 4.99 14.14 -41.32
C ALA A 135 4.67 13.07 -40.26
N ALA A 136 5.23 11.85 -40.42
CA ALA A 136 5.06 10.77 -39.43
C ALA A 136 5.65 11.13 -38.06
N TRP A 137 6.83 11.79 -38.05
CA TRP A 137 7.47 12.30 -36.84
C TRP A 137 6.69 13.45 -36.20
N GLY A 138 6.18 14.39 -36.99
CA GLY A 138 5.32 15.47 -36.50
C GLY A 138 4.06 14.94 -35.81
N ALA A 139 3.38 13.95 -36.42
CA ALA A 139 2.22 13.32 -35.81
C ALA A 139 2.53 12.60 -34.49
N ALA A 140 3.70 11.94 -34.40
CA ALA A 140 4.12 11.28 -33.16
C ALA A 140 4.47 12.27 -32.05
N VAL A 141 5.06 13.41 -32.38
CA VAL A 141 5.31 14.51 -31.43
C VAL A 141 4.00 15.11 -30.95
N ASP A 142 3.06 15.42 -31.84
CA ASP A 142 1.75 15.96 -31.46
C ASP A 142 0.97 14.99 -30.55
N ASP A 143 1.06 13.68 -30.80
CA ASP A 143 0.44 12.68 -29.92
C ASP A 143 1.11 12.61 -28.54
N TRP A 144 2.44 12.75 -28.50
CA TRP A 144 3.21 12.83 -27.27
C TRP A 144 2.88 14.09 -26.46
N GLU A 145 2.77 15.26 -27.08
CA GLU A 145 2.39 16.50 -26.39
C GLU A 145 0.97 16.42 -25.82
N ARG A 146 0.07 15.75 -26.54
CA ARG A 146 -1.33 15.59 -26.11
C ARG A 146 -1.51 14.56 -25.00
N THR A 147 -0.75 13.46 -25.01
CA THR A 147 -1.00 12.32 -24.11
C THR A 147 0.11 12.09 -23.09
N GLY A 148 1.32 12.54 -23.39
CA GLY A 148 2.54 12.19 -22.67
C GLY A 148 2.75 10.68 -22.57
N ASN A 149 2.30 9.92 -23.57
CA ASN A 149 2.31 8.46 -23.53
C ASN A 149 2.77 7.85 -24.86
N ALA A 150 3.16 6.58 -24.81
CA ALA A 150 3.42 5.73 -25.96
C ALA A 150 2.92 4.31 -25.66
N ASP A 151 2.38 3.61 -26.65
CA ASP A 151 1.85 2.24 -26.43
C ASP A 151 2.96 1.25 -26.06
N ASP A 152 4.10 1.33 -26.74
CA ASP A 152 5.32 0.63 -26.36
C ASP A 152 6.47 1.64 -26.12
N PRO A 153 6.91 1.83 -24.87
CA PRO A 153 8.04 2.72 -24.56
C PRO A 153 9.34 2.28 -25.24
N TRP A 154 9.52 0.97 -25.51
CA TRP A 154 10.79 0.43 -26.03
C TRP A 154 11.00 0.68 -27.52
N THR A 155 9.93 0.94 -28.26
CA THR A 155 9.98 1.25 -29.70
C THR A 155 9.61 2.69 -30.01
N SER A 156 9.22 3.48 -29.02
CA SER A 156 8.87 4.89 -29.18
C SER A 156 10.12 5.78 -29.11
N TRP A 157 10.36 6.55 -30.17
CA TRP A 157 11.40 7.56 -30.20
C TRP A 157 11.17 8.63 -29.13
N CYS A 158 9.93 9.10 -28.92
CA CYS A 158 9.64 10.10 -27.90
C CYS A 158 9.99 9.60 -26.50
N ALA A 159 9.65 8.34 -26.19
CA ALA A 159 9.99 7.69 -24.92
C ALA A 159 11.52 7.54 -24.74
N LEU A 160 12.20 6.99 -25.75
CA LEU A 160 13.66 6.82 -25.73
C LEU A 160 14.40 8.16 -25.63
N ALA A 161 13.97 9.18 -26.39
CA ALA A 161 14.56 10.52 -26.36
C ALA A 161 14.32 11.21 -25.01
N SER A 162 13.12 11.10 -24.45
CA SER A 162 12.80 11.68 -23.14
C SER A 162 13.65 11.06 -22.02
N ALA A 163 13.78 9.72 -21.99
CA ALA A 163 14.65 9.05 -21.03
C ALA A 163 16.12 9.45 -21.24
N HIS A 164 16.57 9.55 -22.51
CA HIS A 164 17.94 9.93 -22.81
C HIS A 164 18.26 11.33 -22.29
N VAL A 165 17.39 12.31 -22.54
CA VAL A 165 17.56 13.69 -22.07
C VAL A 165 17.63 13.75 -20.55
N HIS A 166 16.70 13.10 -19.85
CA HIS A 166 16.67 13.13 -18.38
C HIS A 166 17.87 12.41 -17.74
N SER A 167 18.52 11.48 -18.44
CA SER A 167 19.75 10.86 -17.92
C SER A 167 20.93 11.83 -17.75
N HIS A 168 20.86 13.03 -18.33
CA HIS A 168 21.85 14.08 -18.12
C HIS A 168 21.55 14.96 -16.90
N PHE A 169 20.36 14.85 -16.30
CA PHE A 169 19.92 15.76 -15.25
C PHE A 169 20.25 15.19 -13.87
N PRO A 170 20.88 15.97 -12.99
CA PRO A 170 21.18 15.52 -11.64
C PRO A 170 19.87 15.35 -10.83
N PRO A 171 19.81 14.39 -9.89
CA PRO A 171 18.57 14.12 -9.14
C PRO A 171 18.12 15.25 -8.21
N GLU A 172 19.05 16.05 -7.71
CA GLU A 172 18.83 16.99 -6.59
C GLU A 172 18.94 18.47 -6.98
N GLU A 173 19.27 18.79 -8.23
CA GLU A 173 19.57 20.16 -8.67
C GLU A 173 18.93 20.48 -10.03
N GLU A 174 18.64 21.76 -10.30
CA GLU A 174 18.30 22.18 -11.67
C GLU A 174 19.52 21.94 -12.58
N PRO A 175 19.32 21.41 -13.81
CA PRO A 175 20.43 21.07 -14.68
C PRO A 175 21.21 22.33 -15.10
N GLY A 176 22.52 22.28 -14.91
CA GLY A 176 23.42 23.34 -15.35
C GLY A 176 23.50 23.47 -16.89
N PRO A 177 24.03 24.59 -17.40
CA PRO A 177 24.14 24.84 -18.84
C PRO A 177 24.86 23.75 -19.65
N GLU A 178 25.89 23.13 -19.08
CA GLU A 178 26.64 22.06 -19.73
C GLU A 178 25.82 20.78 -19.87
N ALA A 179 25.13 20.36 -18.81
CA ALA A 179 24.25 19.20 -18.82
C ALA A 179 23.10 19.36 -19.84
N LEU A 180 22.53 20.58 -19.92
CA LEU A 180 21.53 20.92 -20.95
C LEU A 180 22.12 20.86 -22.35
N ALA A 181 23.31 21.42 -22.58
CA ALA A 181 23.96 21.36 -23.89
C ALA A 181 24.25 19.92 -24.34
N ASP A 182 24.67 19.06 -23.42
CA ASP A 182 24.90 17.65 -23.68
C ASP A 182 23.60 16.91 -23.98
N ALA A 183 22.55 17.15 -23.19
CA ALA A 183 21.22 16.57 -23.43
C ALA A 183 20.66 16.94 -24.81
N TRP A 184 20.79 18.21 -25.21
CA TRP A 184 20.37 18.68 -26.52
C TRP A 184 21.19 18.05 -27.66
N ALA A 185 22.51 17.99 -27.51
CA ALA A 185 23.38 17.39 -28.52
C ALA A 185 23.09 15.89 -28.70
N ASP A 186 22.92 15.15 -27.60
CA ASP A 186 22.61 13.73 -27.64
C ASP A 186 21.20 13.45 -28.20
N ALA A 187 20.20 14.27 -27.85
CA ALA A 187 18.85 14.16 -28.39
C ALA A 187 18.79 14.46 -29.90
N LEU A 188 19.46 15.52 -30.37
CA LEU A 188 19.59 15.84 -31.79
C LEU A 188 20.34 14.75 -32.55
N GLY A 189 21.43 14.24 -31.97
CA GLY A 189 22.20 13.13 -32.54
C GLY A 189 21.38 11.84 -32.66
N PHE A 190 20.56 11.53 -31.66
CA PHE A 190 19.67 10.38 -31.71
C PHE A 190 18.54 10.54 -32.74
N ALA A 191 17.92 11.73 -32.82
CA ALA A 191 16.93 12.02 -33.85
C ALA A 191 17.53 11.91 -35.26
N ALA A 192 18.71 12.49 -35.48
CA ALA A 192 19.43 12.42 -36.75
C ALA A 192 19.74 10.96 -37.15
N LEU A 193 20.24 10.14 -36.21
CA LEU A 193 20.48 8.72 -36.43
C LEU A 193 19.22 7.98 -36.92
N CYS A 194 18.10 8.18 -36.25
CA CYS A 194 16.84 7.52 -36.61
C CYS A 194 16.35 7.97 -37.99
N LEU A 195 16.41 9.27 -38.30
CA LEU A 195 16.04 9.80 -39.62
C LEU A 195 16.97 9.29 -40.73
N GLN A 196 18.27 9.21 -40.49
CA GLN A 196 19.25 8.66 -41.45
C GLN A 196 18.94 7.21 -41.82
N ARG A 197 18.47 6.42 -40.84
CA ARG A 197 18.05 5.03 -41.03
C ARG A 197 16.60 4.89 -41.47
N SER A 198 15.91 6.00 -41.77
CA SER A 198 14.50 6.03 -42.18
C SER A 198 13.59 5.30 -41.18
N VAL A 199 13.88 5.44 -39.88
CA VAL A 199 13.12 4.82 -38.79
C VAL A 199 11.84 5.60 -38.52
N LEU A 200 10.73 4.89 -38.38
CA LEU A 200 9.47 5.46 -37.94
C LEU A 200 9.49 5.71 -36.42
N PRO A 201 8.90 6.81 -35.94
CA PRO A 201 9.04 7.27 -34.56
C PRO A 201 8.34 6.36 -33.53
N HIS A 202 7.39 5.51 -33.96
CA HIS A 202 6.68 4.55 -33.10
C HIS A 202 7.25 3.12 -33.19
N ALA A 203 8.22 2.89 -34.09
CA ALA A 203 8.73 1.56 -34.41
C ALA A 203 10.26 1.57 -34.52
N VAL A 204 10.93 2.16 -33.52
CA VAL A 204 12.39 2.19 -33.44
C VAL A 204 12.92 0.76 -33.26
N PRO A 205 13.67 0.21 -34.22
CA PRO A 205 14.22 -1.13 -34.09
C PRO A 205 15.44 -1.14 -33.16
N THR A 206 15.97 -2.32 -32.87
CA THR A 206 17.26 -2.44 -32.17
C THR A 206 18.39 -1.93 -33.07
N LEU A 207 19.05 -0.83 -32.68
CA LEU A 207 20.22 -0.27 -33.37
C LEU A 207 21.49 -0.47 -32.54
N SER A 208 21.80 -1.73 -32.21
CA SER A 208 22.85 -2.10 -31.26
C SER A 208 24.26 -1.62 -31.63
N ASP A 209 24.49 -1.35 -32.91
CA ASP A 209 25.74 -0.79 -33.44
C ASP A 209 25.90 0.71 -33.17
N ALA A 210 24.80 1.43 -32.95
CA ALA A 210 24.79 2.88 -32.77
C ALA A 210 24.86 3.31 -31.29
N ALA A 211 25.84 4.17 -30.96
CA ALA A 211 26.04 4.65 -29.59
C ALA A 211 24.86 5.47 -29.02
N PRO A 212 24.23 6.42 -29.76
CA PRO A 212 23.07 7.17 -29.26
C PRO A 212 21.91 6.26 -28.87
N TRP A 213 21.62 5.23 -29.68
CA TRP A 213 20.57 4.25 -29.36
C TRP A 213 20.90 3.45 -28.09
N ARG A 214 22.16 3.01 -27.92
CA ARG A 214 22.57 2.27 -26.71
C ARG A 214 22.41 3.13 -25.44
N ARG A 215 22.76 4.43 -25.51
CA ARG A 215 22.57 5.37 -24.39
C ARG A 215 21.10 5.57 -24.06
N ALA A 216 20.28 5.90 -25.07
CA ALA A 216 18.83 6.08 -24.89
C ALA A 216 18.15 4.83 -24.31
N THR A 217 18.51 3.66 -24.82
CA THR A 217 17.97 2.38 -24.32
C THR A 217 18.44 2.07 -22.90
N ALA A 218 19.69 2.37 -22.56
CA ALA A 218 20.20 2.18 -21.20
C ALA A 218 19.50 3.11 -20.21
N ALA A 219 19.30 4.38 -20.56
CA ALA A 219 18.53 5.34 -19.77
C ALA A 219 17.09 4.86 -19.56
N LEU A 220 16.42 4.39 -20.61
CA LEU A 220 15.06 3.85 -20.51
C LEU A 220 15.00 2.60 -19.61
N ARG A 221 16.02 1.72 -19.66
CA ARG A 221 16.13 0.58 -18.74
C ARG A 221 16.30 0.99 -17.28
N GLN A 222 17.08 2.03 -17.03
CA GLN A 222 17.23 2.59 -15.70
C GLN A 222 15.88 3.12 -15.19
N GLU A 223 15.16 3.94 -15.98
CA GLU A 223 13.85 4.46 -15.58
C GLU A 223 12.82 3.34 -15.35
N HIS A 224 12.86 2.26 -16.15
CA HIS A 224 12.01 1.08 -15.91
C HIS A 224 12.34 0.40 -14.58
N ALA A 225 13.62 0.24 -14.25
CA ALA A 225 14.04 -0.34 -12.97
C ALA A 225 13.62 0.55 -11.79
N THR A 226 13.78 1.87 -11.92
CA THR A 226 13.32 2.86 -10.94
C THR A 226 11.80 2.77 -10.73
N TYR A 227 11.01 2.66 -11.81
CA TYR A 227 9.57 2.44 -11.71
C TYR A 227 9.22 1.16 -10.93
N LEU A 228 9.89 0.05 -11.22
CA LEU A 228 9.66 -1.22 -10.52
C LEU A 228 10.01 -1.12 -9.02
N ASP A 229 11.03 -0.36 -8.67
CA ASP A 229 11.40 -0.08 -7.28
C ASP A 229 10.31 0.73 -6.55
N TRP A 230 9.83 1.82 -7.16
CA TRP A 230 8.73 2.61 -6.61
C TRP A 230 7.49 1.76 -6.37
N LEU A 231 7.15 0.89 -7.32
CA LEU A 231 5.97 0.04 -7.25
C LEU A 231 5.97 -0.87 -6.01
N SER A 232 7.14 -1.29 -5.54
CA SER A 232 7.26 -2.14 -4.35
C SER A 232 6.93 -1.43 -3.03
N HIS A 233 6.99 -0.10 -3.02
CA HIS A 233 6.70 0.75 -1.86
C HIS A 233 5.48 1.67 -2.06
N ALA A 234 4.87 1.64 -3.25
CA ALA A 234 3.73 2.48 -3.59
C ALA A 234 2.42 1.96 -2.99
N ALA A 235 1.51 2.89 -2.71
CA ALA A 235 0.12 2.55 -2.46
C ALA A 235 -0.61 2.38 -3.80
N MET A 236 -0.89 1.12 -4.14
CA MET A 236 -1.73 0.73 -5.29
C MET A 236 -3.19 0.64 -4.86
N VAL A 237 -4.05 1.46 -5.46
CA VAL A 237 -5.49 1.50 -5.15
C VAL A 237 -6.33 1.69 -6.40
N GLN A 238 -7.64 1.43 -6.30
CA GLN A 238 -8.58 1.89 -7.33
C GLN A 238 -9.40 3.07 -6.84
N LEU A 239 -9.52 4.08 -7.69
CA LEU A 239 -10.20 5.34 -7.41
C LEU A 239 -11.28 5.59 -8.46
N SER A 240 -12.36 6.25 -8.04
CA SER A 240 -13.47 6.63 -8.89
C SER A 240 -13.30 8.08 -9.32
N LEU A 241 -12.95 8.33 -10.58
CA LEU A 241 -12.69 9.68 -11.10
C LEU A 241 -13.78 10.19 -12.05
N PRO A 242 -14.10 11.50 -12.06
CA PRO A 242 -15.05 12.08 -13.00
C PRO A 242 -14.61 11.93 -14.47
N LEU A 243 -15.58 11.75 -15.36
CA LEU A 243 -15.35 11.80 -16.80
C LEU A 243 -15.59 13.23 -17.34
N THR A 244 -14.66 13.72 -18.14
CA THR A 244 -14.71 15.06 -18.74
C THR A 244 -15.99 15.27 -19.53
N GLY A 245 -16.64 16.43 -19.33
CA GLY A 245 -17.84 16.81 -20.09
C GLY A 245 -19.10 16.00 -19.78
N THR A 246 -19.06 15.15 -18.75
CA THR A 246 -20.23 14.36 -18.33
C THR A 246 -20.66 14.75 -16.92
N ARG A 247 -21.96 14.82 -16.68
CA ARG A 247 -22.50 15.11 -15.35
C ARG A 247 -22.67 13.81 -14.56
N GLY A 248 -21.94 13.68 -13.45
CA GLY A 248 -22.10 12.58 -12.48
C GLY A 248 -21.60 11.21 -12.95
N ARG A 249 -21.04 11.08 -14.16
CA ARG A 249 -20.41 9.82 -14.59
C ARG A 249 -18.96 9.78 -14.13
N ARG A 250 -18.57 8.63 -13.58
CA ARG A 250 -17.23 8.38 -13.09
C ARG A 250 -16.71 7.05 -13.61
N LEU A 251 -15.40 6.94 -13.75
CA LEU A 251 -14.70 5.72 -14.11
C LEU A 251 -13.89 5.22 -12.90
N LEU A 252 -13.98 3.93 -12.61
CA LEU A 252 -13.07 3.29 -11.65
C LEU A 252 -11.77 2.97 -12.37
N VAL A 253 -10.65 3.43 -11.83
CA VAL A 253 -9.33 3.22 -12.44
C VAL A 253 -8.30 2.81 -11.40
N ASP A 254 -7.24 2.12 -11.84
CA ASP A 254 -6.05 1.89 -11.02
C ASP A 254 -5.26 3.19 -10.84
N ALA A 255 -4.81 3.44 -9.61
CA ALA A 255 -4.06 4.61 -9.22
C ALA A 255 -2.81 4.22 -8.41
N LEU A 256 -1.73 4.98 -8.62
CA LEU A 256 -0.43 4.77 -7.98
C LEU A 256 -0.07 6.00 -7.14
N LEU A 257 0.09 5.84 -5.83
CA LEU A 257 0.54 6.89 -4.91
C LEU A 257 1.94 6.52 -4.40
N PHE A 258 2.96 7.32 -4.69
CA PHE A 258 4.35 6.98 -4.39
C PHE A 258 5.23 8.19 -4.08
N VAL A 259 6.38 7.92 -3.47
CA VAL A 259 7.44 8.92 -3.25
C VAL A 259 8.49 8.71 -4.34
N GLU A 260 8.82 9.78 -5.05
CA GLU A 260 9.83 9.80 -6.10
C GLU A 260 11.12 10.38 -5.52
N ASP A 261 12.17 9.58 -5.55
CA ASP A 261 13.51 9.90 -5.07
C ASP A 261 14.49 10.26 -6.20
N GLN A 262 14.13 9.94 -7.45
CA GLN A 262 14.91 10.24 -8.64
C GLN A 262 14.01 10.79 -9.76
N PRO A 263 14.40 11.87 -10.44
CA PRO A 263 13.61 12.38 -11.57
C PRO A 263 13.63 11.39 -12.73
N THR A 264 12.45 11.11 -13.28
CA THR A 264 12.29 10.28 -14.50
C THR A 264 11.48 11.03 -15.56
N GLY A 265 11.75 10.76 -16.84
CA GLY A 265 10.99 11.33 -17.97
C GLY A 265 9.87 10.45 -18.46
N THR A 266 10.07 9.14 -18.34
CA THR A 266 9.27 8.14 -19.04
C THR A 266 8.58 7.17 -18.08
N ALA A 267 8.78 7.30 -16.77
CA ALA A 267 8.09 6.44 -15.78
C ALA A 267 6.57 6.45 -15.96
N LYS A 268 5.99 7.59 -16.37
CA LYS A 268 4.58 7.70 -16.73
C LYS A 268 4.12 6.76 -17.83
N VAL A 269 4.98 6.47 -18.79
CA VAL A 269 4.68 5.53 -19.87
C VAL A 269 4.67 4.11 -19.33
N PHE A 270 5.57 3.76 -18.40
CA PHE A 270 5.59 2.43 -17.81
C PHE A 270 4.34 2.16 -16.97
N TYR A 271 4.01 3.01 -15.99
CA TYR A 271 2.85 2.72 -15.13
C TYR A 271 1.52 2.78 -15.89
N ARG A 272 1.36 3.64 -16.90
CA ARG A 272 0.14 3.69 -17.73
C ARG A 272 -0.05 2.45 -18.60
N ASN A 273 1.03 1.70 -18.85
CA ASN A 273 1.02 0.49 -19.67
C ASN A 273 1.23 -0.80 -18.87
N ASP A 274 1.43 -0.74 -17.55
CA ASP A 274 1.60 -1.94 -16.73
C ASP A 274 0.27 -2.69 -16.54
N ARG A 275 -0.03 -3.61 -17.47
CA ARG A 275 -1.21 -4.47 -17.42
C ARG A 275 -1.03 -5.68 -16.49
N GLU A 276 0.21 -5.97 -16.09
CA GLU A 276 0.55 -7.16 -15.29
C GLU A 276 0.30 -6.90 -13.80
N ARG A 277 0.69 -5.73 -13.31
CA ARG A 277 0.66 -5.37 -11.89
C ARG A 277 -0.48 -4.43 -11.52
N SER A 278 -1.12 -3.79 -12.51
CA SER A 278 -2.33 -3.01 -12.22
C SER A 278 -3.51 -3.95 -11.93
N PRO A 279 -4.23 -3.79 -10.82
CA PRO A 279 -5.29 -4.71 -10.43
C PRO A 279 -6.47 -4.88 -11.41
N LEU A 280 -6.83 -3.83 -12.17
CA LEU A 280 -7.87 -3.92 -13.20
C LEU A 280 -7.29 -4.37 -14.56
N GLY A 281 -5.98 -4.58 -14.66
CA GLY A 281 -5.28 -4.96 -15.89
C GLY A 281 -5.31 -3.88 -16.96
N GLN A 282 -5.49 -2.61 -16.58
CA GLN A 282 -5.61 -1.47 -17.51
C GLN A 282 -4.48 -0.44 -17.39
N GLY A 283 -3.43 -0.72 -16.63
CA GLY A 283 -2.41 0.25 -16.26
C GLY A 283 -2.92 1.27 -15.24
N PHE A 284 -2.00 1.98 -14.61
CA PHE A 284 -2.30 3.03 -13.65
C PHE A 284 -2.71 4.32 -14.39
N ALA A 285 -4.01 4.56 -14.44
CA ALA A 285 -4.58 5.73 -15.11
C ALA A 285 -4.35 7.01 -14.31
N MET A 286 -4.17 6.93 -12.99
CA MET A 286 -3.86 8.06 -12.13
C MET A 286 -2.55 7.80 -11.40
N ALA A 287 -1.73 8.84 -11.26
CA ALA A 287 -0.53 8.80 -10.45
C ALA A 287 -0.45 10.05 -9.58
N VAL A 288 -0.12 9.86 -8.31
CA VAL A 288 0.21 10.92 -7.36
C VAL A 288 1.64 10.66 -6.91
N HIS A 289 2.55 11.58 -7.26
CA HIS A 289 3.93 11.47 -6.84
C HIS A 289 4.29 12.61 -5.89
N HIS A 290 5.13 12.28 -4.91
CA HIS A 290 5.67 13.20 -3.92
C HIS A 290 7.20 13.19 -3.98
N ARG A 291 7.81 14.36 -4.15
CA ARG A 291 9.26 14.60 -4.20
C ARG A 291 9.65 15.51 -3.04
N PRO A 292 10.01 14.96 -1.87
CA PRO A 292 10.37 15.76 -0.69
C PRO A 292 11.52 16.75 -0.95
N SER A 293 12.49 16.38 -1.80
CA SER A 293 13.63 17.22 -2.17
C SER A 293 13.23 18.47 -2.97
N CYS A 294 12.07 18.47 -3.62
CA CYS A 294 11.57 19.57 -4.44
C CYS A 294 10.61 20.52 -3.68
N ALA A 295 10.54 20.45 -2.35
CA ALA A 295 9.54 21.16 -1.54
C ALA A 295 9.42 22.66 -1.86
N GLY A 296 8.22 23.07 -2.31
CA GLY A 296 7.89 24.45 -2.63
C GLY A 296 8.38 24.93 -4.02
N THR A 297 8.87 24.03 -4.87
CA THR A 297 9.12 24.33 -6.28
C THR A 297 7.84 24.26 -7.12
N GLY A 298 6.79 23.65 -6.58
CA GLY A 298 5.53 23.31 -7.25
C GLY A 298 5.54 21.94 -7.94
N ASN A 299 6.71 21.28 -7.98
CA ASN A 299 6.89 19.92 -8.49
C ASN A 299 7.07 18.90 -7.35
N ASP A 300 6.92 19.32 -6.10
CA ASP A 300 7.01 18.46 -4.92
C ASP A 300 5.82 17.54 -4.78
N ILE A 301 4.62 17.96 -5.15
CA ILE A 301 3.48 17.05 -5.28
C ILE A 301 2.80 17.33 -6.60
N THR A 302 2.63 16.28 -7.39
CA THR A 302 1.90 16.38 -8.66
C THR A 302 0.99 15.17 -8.82
N ILE A 303 -0.24 15.46 -9.26
CA ILE A 303 -1.28 14.47 -9.52
C ILE A 303 -1.56 14.50 -11.01
N THR A 304 -1.50 13.35 -11.67
CA THR A 304 -1.73 13.24 -13.11
C THR A 304 -2.70 12.13 -13.42
N VAL A 305 -3.46 12.28 -14.51
CA VAL A 305 -4.28 11.22 -15.10
C VAL A 305 -3.84 10.90 -16.53
N ASP A 306 -4.24 9.75 -17.08
CA ASP A 306 -4.08 9.42 -18.50
C ASP A 306 -5.08 10.24 -19.34
N PRO A 307 -4.61 11.21 -20.16
CA PRO A 307 -5.50 12.06 -20.95
C PRO A 307 -6.34 11.29 -21.97
N ARG A 308 -5.93 10.07 -22.35
CA ARG A 308 -6.64 9.21 -23.32
C ARG A 308 -7.98 8.70 -22.78
N LEU A 309 -8.17 8.71 -21.45
CA LEU A 309 -9.35 8.18 -20.79
C LEU A 309 -10.45 9.23 -20.54
N GLY A 310 -10.20 10.51 -20.86
CA GLY A 310 -11.16 11.58 -20.64
C GLY A 310 -11.53 11.75 -19.16
N LEU A 311 -10.53 11.71 -18.27
CA LEU A 311 -10.67 11.92 -16.83
C LEU A 311 -10.50 13.40 -16.49
N ASP A 312 -11.19 13.87 -15.43
CA ASP A 312 -11.14 15.27 -14.99
C ASP A 312 -10.77 15.38 -13.49
N LEU A 313 -9.73 16.14 -13.19
CA LEU A 313 -9.23 16.37 -11.83
C LEU A 313 -9.83 17.62 -11.14
N ARG A 314 -10.71 18.40 -11.79
CA ARG A 314 -11.23 19.65 -11.21
C ARG A 314 -11.96 19.47 -9.88
N GLU A 315 -12.65 18.35 -9.68
CA GLU A 315 -13.28 18.05 -8.39
C GLU A 315 -12.23 17.83 -7.28
N LEU A 316 -11.14 17.12 -7.58
CA LEU A 316 -10.03 16.93 -6.65
C LEU A 316 -9.29 18.26 -6.38
N TRP A 317 -9.11 19.09 -7.41
CA TRP A 317 -8.52 20.41 -7.25
C TRP A 317 -9.35 21.29 -6.31
N ALA A 318 -10.67 21.29 -6.46
CA ALA A 318 -11.56 22.04 -5.57
C ALA A 318 -11.49 21.54 -4.11
N GLU A 319 -11.38 20.22 -3.91
CA GLU A 319 -11.15 19.62 -2.59
C GLU A 319 -9.82 20.08 -1.98
N LEU A 320 -8.73 20.07 -2.76
CA LEU A 320 -7.42 20.55 -2.33
C LEU A 320 -7.45 22.03 -1.95
N GLU A 321 -8.04 22.89 -2.78
CA GLU A 321 -8.16 24.32 -2.51
C GLU A 321 -9.01 24.64 -1.27
N MET A 322 -10.07 23.86 -1.05
CA MET A 322 -10.88 23.97 0.17
C MET A 322 -10.06 23.60 1.41
N ARG A 323 -9.35 22.47 1.38
CA ARG A 323 -8.50 22.03 2.50
C ARG A 323 -7.34 22.99 2.75
N GLU A 324 -6.72 23.48 1.69
CA GLU A 324 -5.66 24.49 1.76
C GLU A 324 -6.17 25.74 2.47
N SER A 325 -7.34 26.25 2.07
CA SER A 325 -7.97 27.41 2.72
C SER A 325 -8.36 27.15 4.18
N ALA A 326 -8.71 25.92 4.55
CA ALA A 326 -8.90 25.54 5.94
C ALA A 326 -7.58 25.53 6.71
N ALA A 327 -6.53 24.91 6.17
CA ALA A 327 -5.22 24.82 6.81
C ALA A 327 -4.58 26.20 7.06
N TRP A 328 -4.71 27.17 6.14
CA TRP A 328 -4.28 28.55 6.37
C TRP A 328 -5.03 29.22 7.53
N ARG A 329 -6.37 29.04 7.60
CA ARG A 329 -7.17 29.56 8.72
C ARG A 329 -6.77 28.93 10.05
N ASP A 330 -6.54 27.62 10.06
CA ASP A 330 -6.17 26.86 11.26
C ASP A 330 -4.75 27.23 11.73
N SER A 331 -3.85 27.65 10.84
CA SER A 331 -2.54 28.18 11.22
C SER A 331 -2.60 29.61 11.78
N GLY A 332 -3.76 30.28 11.73
CA GLY A 332 -3.92 31.67 12.15
C GLY A 332 -3.28 32.69 11.19
N GLU A 333 -2.95 32.29 9.97
CA GLU A 333 -2.35 33.15 8.95
C GLU A 333 -3.38 33.45 7.85
N GLU A 334 -3.39 34.68 7.32
CA GLU A 334 -4.19 35.00 6.13
C GLU A 334 -3.53 34.42 4.88
N ARG A 335 -4.32 33.71 4.05
CA ARG A 335 -3.84 33.14 2.79
C ARG A 335 -3.58 34.26 1.78
N PRO A 336 -2.36 34.40 1.23
CA PRO A 336 -2.02 35.50 0.32
C PRO A 336 -2.89 35.58 -0.94
N ALA A 337 -3.29 36.79 -1.30
CA ALA A 337 -4.17 37.10 -2.43
C ALA A 337 -3.86 38.47 -3.09
N GLY A 338 -2.65 39.00 -2.89
CA GLY A 338 -2.26 40.33 -3.38
C GLY A 338 -1.90 40.35 -4.87
N ALA A 339 -1.45 39.23 -5.43
CA ALA A 339 -1.11 39.05 -6.84
C ALA A 339 -1.53 37.65 -7.32
N PRO A 340 -2.84 37.40 -7.50
CA PRO A 340 -3.33 36.05 -7.81
C PRO A 340 -2.74 35.48 -9.10
N ARG A 341 -2.29 34.22 -9.05
CA ARG A 341 -1.78 33.53 -10.23
C ARG A 341 -2.94 33.22 -11.19
N PRO A 342 -2.91 33.66 -12.46
CA PRO A 342 -3.98 33.37 -13.39
C PRO A 342 -3.97 31.88 -13.76
N LEU A 343 -5.14 31.23 -13.62
CA LEU A 343 -5.38 29.85 -14.05
C LEU A 343 -6.51 29.83 -15.07
N THR A 344 -6.34 29.05 -16.14
CA THR A 344 -7.37 28.95 -17.18
C THR A 344 -8.48 28.00 -16.73
N GLY A 345 -9.74 28.44 -16.83
CA GLY A 345 -10.90 27.59 -16.58
C GLY A 345 -11.31 27.45 -15.11
N VAL A 346 -10.60 28.11 -14.18
CA VAL A 346 -10.96 28.18 -12.75
C VAL A 346 -10.78 29.60 -12.21
N ASP A 347 -11.57 29.96 -11.20
CA ASP A 347 -11.46 31.27 -10.53
C ASP A 347 -10.31 31.23 -9.52
N SER A 348 -9.16 31.79 -9.90
CA SER A 348 -7.98 31.85 -9.04
C SER A 348 -7.97 33.15 -8.23
N ARG A 349 -7.89 33.02 -6.91
CA ARG A 349 -7.97 34.15 -5.96
C ARG A 349 -6.71 34.34 -5.11
N HIS A 350 -5.77 33.41 -5.18
CA HIS A 350 -4.60 33.37 -4.31
C HIS A 350 -3.32 33.51 -5.11
N ASP A 351 -2.25 33.96 -4.46
CA ASP A 351 -0.96 34.22 -5.12
C ASP A 351 -0.36 32.91 -5.67
N GLU A 352 -0.40 31.84 -4.88
CA GLU A 352 -0.02 30.48 -5.27
C GLU A 352 -1.12 29.48 -4.88
N PRO A 353 -2.18 29.33 -5.69
CA PRO A 353 -3.13 28.23 -5.55
C PRO A 353 -2.48 26.93 -6.06
N TRP A 354 -3.11 25.79 -5.75
CA TRP A 354 -2.85 24.54 -6.46
C TRP A 354 -3.00 24.80 -7.95
N TYR A 355 -1.98 24.44 -8.73
CA TYR A 355 -2.02 24.57 -10.18
C TYR A 355 -2.92 23.48 -10.76
N ILE A 356 -3.67 23.80 -11.81
CA ILE A 356 -4.38 22.81 -12.63
C ILE A 356 -4.22 23.16 -14.11
N THR A 357 -4.01 22.15 -14.95
CA THR A 357 -3.95 22.35 -16.40
C THR A 357 -5.34 22.66 -16.98
N PRO A 358 -5.43 23.40 -18.12
CA PRO A 358 -6.72 23.80 -18.69
C PRO A 358 -7.64 22.61 -19.03
N ASP A 359 -7.06 21.48 -19.43
CA ASP A 359 -7.74 20.22 -19.75
C ASP A 359 -8.13 19.40 -18.50
N GLY A 360 -7.64 19.78 -17.31
CA GLY A 360 -7.95 19.13 -16.04
C GLY A 360 -7.24 17.80 -15.82
N THR A 361 -6.11 17.55 -16.49
CA THR A 361 -5.39 16.26 -16.42
C THR A 361 -4.19 16.24 -15.49
N LEU A 362 -3.73 17.41 -15.02
CA LEU A 362 -2.63 17.55 -14.07
C LEU A 362 -2.94 18.62 -13.01
N ILE A 363 -2.61 18.29 -11.76
CA ILE A 363 -2.56 19.22 -10.63
C ILE A 363 -1.14 19.28 -10.10
N GLY A 364 -0.63 20.48 -9.79
CA GLY A 364 0.69 20.69 -9.18
C GLY A 364 0.59 21.51 -7.88
N ALA A 365 1.50 21.27 -6.95
CA ALA A 365 1.55 21.96 -5.66
C ALA A 365 1.79 23.48 -5.81
N PRO A 366 1.31 24.29 -4.86
CA PRO A 366 1.69 25.69 -4.72
C PRO A 366 3.21 25.88 -4.59
N LYS A 367 3.74 26.92 -5.23
CA LYS A 367 5.16 27.30 -5.09
C LYS A 367 5.39 28.10 -3.82
N ARG A 368 6.65 28.25 -3.42
CA ARG A 368 7.02 29.22 -2.37
C ARG A 368 6.52 30.61 -2.74
N LEU A 369 6.03 31.30 -1.72
CA LEU A 369 5.64 32.69 -1.79
C LEU A 369 6.89 33.57 -1.97
N LEU A 370 6.70 34.81 -2.44
CA LEU A 370 7.80 35.76 -2.64
C LEU A 370 8.59 36.08 -1.36
N ASP A 371 7.97 35.92 -0.19
CA ASP A 371 8.59 36.10 1.12
C ASP A 371 9.37 34.86 1.61
N GLY A 372 9.42 33.79 0.80
CA GLY A 372 10.14 32.54 1.09
C GLY A 372 9.33 31.49 1.86
N ARG A 373 8.14 31.83 2.37
CA ARG A 373 7.24 30.86 3.03
C ARG A 373 6.78 29.79 2.03
N ALA A 374 6.40 28.63 2.55
CA ALA A 374 5.76 27.59 1.75
C ALA A 374 4.40 28.09 1.22
N GLY A 375 4.09 27.83 -0.05
CA GLY A 375 2.81 28.21 -0.63
C GLY A 375 1.66 27.28 -0.24
N SER A 376 1.98 26.04 0.15
CA SER A 376 1.02 25.08 0.68
C SER A 376 1.25 24.85 2.17
N LYS A 377 0.16 24.75 2.92
CA LYS A 377 0.11 24.25 4.31
C LYS A 377 -0.23 22.77 4.37
N LEU A 378 -0.62 22.14 3.25
CA LEU A 378 -0.95 20.73 3.17
C LEU A 378 0.33 19.89 3.03
N GLY A 379 0.45 18.86 3.86
CA GLY A 379 1.49 17.84 3.75
C GLY A 379 1.08 16.67 2.86
N TRP A 380 2.00 15.71 2.70
CA TRP A 380 1.76 14.50 1.92
C TRP A 380 0.54 13.70 2.42
N GLY A 381 0.37 13.57 3.73
CA GLY A 381 -0.79 12.90 4.34
C GLY A 381 -2.11 13.57 3.95
N ASP A 382 -2.18 14.89 4.04
CA ASP A 382 -3.39 15.67 3.72
C ASP A 382 -3.79 15.51 2.25
N VAL A 383 -2.81 15.46 1.33
CA VAL A 383 -3.05 15.22 -0.08
C VAL A 383 -3.56 13.81 -0.34
N ARG A 384 -2.96 12.78 0.28
CA ARG A 384 -3.45 11.40 0.17
C ARG A 384 -4.91 11.30 0.63
N ASP A 385 -5.24 11.97 1.72
CA ASP A 385 -6.60 12.00 2.25
C ASP A 385 -7.57 12.76 1.34
N ALA A 386 -7.13 13.86 0.71
CA ALA A 386 -7.90 14.61 -0.27
C ALA A 386 -8.21 13.75 -1.51
N VAL A 387 -7.19 13.05 -2.04
CA VAL A 387 -7.34 12.09 -3.13
C VAL A 387 -8.34 11.00 -2.76
N TRP A 388 -8.20 10.42 -1.57
CA TRP A 388 -9.09 9.36 -1.11
C TRP A 388 -10.54 9.83 -0.95
N THR A 389 -10.76 11.03 -0.42
CA THR A 389 -12.09 11.59 -0.22
C THR A 389 -12.76 11.97 -1.54
N ALA A 390 -12.08 12.75 -2.38
CA ALA A 390 -12.65 13.24 -3.63
C ALA A 390 -12.84 12.12 -4.68
N CYS A 391 -12.01 11.08 -4.63
CA CYS A 391 -12.01 9.99 -5.60
C CYS A 391 -12.40 8.63 -4.99
N HIS A 392 -13.16 8.64 -3.88
CA HIS A 392 -13.51 7.44 -3.13
C HIS A 392 -14.16 6.36 -4.04
N PRO A 393 -13.72 5.09 -3.99
CA PRO A 393 -14.19 4.04 -4.92
C PRO A 393 -15.69 3.73 -4.79
N LEU A 394 -16.26 3.95 -3.59
CA LEU A 394 -17.69 3.79 -3.30
C LEU A 394 -18.48 5.10 -3.42
N TRP A 395 -17.98 6.08 -4.16
CA TRP A 395 -18.71 7.33 -4.41
C TRP A 395 -20.13 7.04 -4.94
N ASN A 396 -21.14 7.66 -4.30
CA ASN A 396 -22.57 7.45 -4.55
C ASN A 396 -23.03 5.98 -4.59
N VAL A 397 -22.33 5.09 -3.88
CA VAL A 397 -22.85 3.76 -3.58
C VAL A 397 -23.72 3.88 -2.35
N GLN A 398 -25.03 3.73 -2.57
CA GLN A 398 -26.03 3.77 -1.51
C GLN A 398 -26.69 2.41 -1.35
N VAL A 399 -26.93 2.06 -0.09
CA VAL A 399 -27.52 0.81 0.34
C VAL A 399 -28.55 1.09 1.42
N CYS A 400 -29.47 0.15 1.62
CA CYS A 400 -30.42 0.20 2.71
C CYS A 400 -29.94 -0.73 3.83
N SER A 401 -30.17 -0.33 5.08
CA SER A 401 -29.94 -1.22 6.23
C SER A 401 -31.00 -2.31 6.29
N ALA A 402 -30.71 -3.44 6.94
CA ALA A 402 -31.65 -4.57 7.04
C ALA A 402 -33.09 -4.26 7.50
N ARG A 403 -33.32 -3.14 8.21
CA ARG A 403 -34.65 -2.71 8.69
C ARG A 403 -35.09 -1.34 8.18
N GLY A 404 -34.27 -0.67 7.38
CA GLY A 404 -34.50 0.69 6.93
C GLY A 404 -34.81 0.74 5.44
N SER A 405 -35.81 1.51 5.04
CA SER A 405 -36.15 1.74 3.63
C SER A 405 -35.44 2.94 3.01
N SER A 406 -34.80 3.79 3.82
CA SER A 406 -34.06 4.94 3.31
C SER A 406 -32.63 4.54 2.90
N PRO A 407 -32.20 4.81 1.66
CA PRO A 407 -30.82 4.58 1.24
C PRO A 407 -29.86 5.48 2.02
N VAL A 408 -28.72 4.92 2.41
CA VAL A 408 -27.62 5.60 3.12
C VAL A 408 -26.28 5.25 2.48
N CYS A 409 -25.23 6.02 2.77
CA CYS A 409 -23.89 5.61 2.34
C CYS A 409 -23.47 4.34 3.09
N VAL A 410 -22.65 3.50 2.46
CA VAL A 410 -22.29 2.20 3.06
C VAL A 410 -21.57 2.35 4.42
N TRP A 411 -20.79 3.43 4.60
CA TRP A 411 -20.10 3.72 5.87
C TRP A 411 -21.00 4.33 6.97
N GLU A 412 -22.26 4.62 6.66
CA GLU A 412 -23.29 5.10 7.60
C GLU A 412 -24.19 3.96 8.10
N LEU A 413 -23.95 2.73 7.65
CA LEU A 413 -24.73 1.58 8.08
C LEU A 413 -24.69 1.41 9.61
N PRO A 414 -25.84 1.12 10.24
CA PRO A 414 -25.89 0.87 11.66
C PRO A 414 -25.19 -0.45 11.97
N ARG A 415 -24.18 -0.38 12.85
CA ARG A 415 -23.47 -1.55 13.34
C ARG A 415 -24.36 -2.33 14.29
N THR A 416 -24.56 -3.61 14.00
CA THR A 416 -25.13 -4.54 14.97
C THR A 416 -23.98 -5.21 15.71
N THR A 417 -23.61 -4.66 16.85
CA THR A 417 -22.82 -5.38 17.86
C THR A 417 -23.84 -5.98 18.83
N ALA A 418 -23.96 -7.30 18.92
CA ALA A 418 -24.70 -7.85 20.03
C ALA A 418 -24.03 -7.36 21.32
N ALA A 419 -24.82 -6.98 22.33
CA ALA A 419 -24.36 -6.30 23.55
C ALA A 419 -23.31 -7.08 24.36
N ASP A 420 -22.94 -8.27 23.90
CA ASP A 420 -22.21 -9.30 24.62
C ASP A 420 -20.99 -9.85 23.87
N HIS A 421 -20.60 -9.32 22.70
CA HIS A 421 -19.35 -9.73 22.02
C HIS A 421 -18.68 -8.64 21.19
N ASP A 422 -17.36 -8.75 21.03
CA ASP A 422 -16.45 -7.86 20.31
C ASP A 422 -16.51 -7.98 18.78
N LYS A 423 -17.43 -8.81 18.24
CA LYS A 423 -17.66 -8.99 16.80
C LYS A 423 -18.78 -8.09 16.28
N THR A 424 -18.61 -7.60 15.04
CA THR A 424 -19.56 -6.71 14.37
C THR A 424 -20.28 -7.42 13.23
N LEU A 425 -21.59 -7.22 13.15
CA LEU A 425 -22.41 -7.61 12.00
C LEU A 425 -22.95 -6.37 11.29
N LEU A 426 -22.67 -6.27 9.99
CA LEU A 426 -23.26 -5.28 9.08
C LEU A 426 -24.12 -6.01 8.06
N VAL A 427 -25.37 -5.59 7.92
CA VAL A 427 -26.31 -6.17 6.95
C VAL A 427 -26.92 -5.06 6.14
N ALA A 428 -26.72 -5.14 4.84
CA ALA A 428 -27.20 -4.21 3.85
C ALA A 428 -27.93 -4.93 2.72
N HIS A 429 -28.78 -4.19 2.03
CA HIS A 429 -29.39 -4.64 0.79
C HIS A 429 -29.45 -3.49 -0.21
N TRP A 430 -29.53 -3.79 -1.50
CA TRP A 430 -29.76 -2.73 -2.50
C TRP A 430 -31.09 -2.03 -2.27
N PRO A 431 -31.19 -0.72 -2.56
CA PRO A 431 -32.47 -0.04 -2.54
C PRO A 431 -33.36 -0.57 -3.65
N GLY A 432 -34.66 -0.72 -3.36
CA GLY A 432 -35.64 -1.10 -4.38
C GLY A 432 -35.78 -0.02 -5.46
N PRO A 433 -36.41 -0.33 -6.62
CA PRO A 433 -36.56 0.63 -7.72
C PRO A 433 -37.24 1.95 -7.31
N SER A 434 -38.20 1.90 -6.39
CA SER A 434 -38.90 3.08 -5.84
C SER A 434 -37.99 3.96 -4.98
N ASP A 435 -37.11 3.35 -4.20
CA ASP A 435 -36.23 4.04 -3.26
C ASP A 435 -34.99 4.60 -3.99
N ALA A 436 -34.49 3.89 -5.00
CA ALA A 436 -33.39 4.33 -5.84
C ALA A 436 -33.72 5.61 -6.65
N ALA A 437 -34.98 5.78 -7.05
CA ALA A 437 -35.44 6.98 -7.76
C ALA A 437 -35.44 8.23 -6.86
N ALA A 438 -35.65 8.07 -5.55
CA ALA A 438 -35.70 9.17 -4.59
C ALA A 438 -34.32 9.82 -4.35
N VAL A 439 -33.23 9.10 -4.61
CA VAL A 439 -31.85 9.57 -4.30
C VAL A 439 -31.01 9.82 -5.56
N GLY A 440 -31.65 9.89 -6.73
CA GLY A 440 -30.96 10.19 -8.00
C GLY A 440 -30.18 9.02 -8.59
N GLY A 441 -30.47 7.79 -8.15
CA GLY A 441 -29.83 6.55 -8.59
C GLY A 441 -28.62 6.15 -7.73
N THR A 442 -28.52 4.86 -7.41
CA THR A 442 -27.34 4.26 -6.75
C THR A 442 -26.41 3.65 -7.78
N ARG A 443 -25.10 3.80 -7.59
CA ARG A 443 -24.11 3.13 -8.44
C ARG A 443 -23.94 1.67 -8.00
N ALA A 444 -23.86 0.75 -8.97
CA ALA A 444 -23.49 -0.63 -8.70
C ALA A 444 -22.11 -0.75 -8.03
N LEU A 445 -21.99 -1.69 -7.10
CA LEU A 445 -20.73 -2.01 -6.44
C LEU A 445 -19.79 -2.70 -7.44
N SER A 446 -18.56 -2.19 -7.58
CA SER A 446 -17.54 -2.86 -8.38
C SER A 446 -17.00 -4.10 -7.66
N GLY A 447 -16.72 -5.17 -8.41
CA GLY A 447 -15.99 -6.35 -7.90
C GLY A 447 -14.49 -6.11 -7.68
N ALA A 448 -14.03 -4.85 -7.66
CA ALA A 448 -12.63 -4.51 -7.55
C ALA A 448 -12.09 -4.79 -6.12
N PRO A 449 -10.81 -5.19 -5.98
CA PRO A 449 -10.20 -5.47 -4.67
C PRO A 449 -10.34 -4.33 -3.64
N ILE A 450 -10.15 -3.05 -4.02
CA ILE A 450 -10.30 -1.93 -3.06
C ILE A 450 -11.71 -1.86 -2.47
N THR A 451 -12.73 -2.18 -3.27
CA THR A 451 -14.12 -2.14 -2.82
C THR A 451 -14.31 -3.11 -1.66
N MET A 452 -13.79 -4.33 -1.81
CA MET A 452 -13.86 -5.35 -0.75
C MET A 452 -13.05 -4.95 0.48
N ARG A 453 -11.86 -4.35 0.29
CA ARG A 453 -11.05 -3.82 1.40
C ARG A 453 -11.77 -2.74 2.19
N VAL A 454 -12.44 -1.81 1.50
CA VAL A 454 -13.23 -0.75 2.15
C VAL A 454 -14.37 -1.35 2.96
N LEU A 455 -15.14 -2.28 2.36
CA LEU A 455 -16.24 -2.95 3.07
C LEU A 455 -15.74 -3.77 4.28
N ALA A 456 -14.59 -4.43 4.16
CA ALA A 456 -13.94 -5.13 5.27
C ALA A 456 -13.53 -4.16 6.40
N ALA A 457 -12.94 -3.01 6.07
CA ALA A 457 -12.54 -2.00 7.05
C ALA A 457 -13.73 -1.46 7.86
N LEU A 458 -14.92 -1.39 7.26
CA LEU A 458 -16.14 -0.97 7.95
C LEU A 458 -16.56 -1.92 9.08
N LEU A 459 -16.05 -3.15 9.14
CA LEU A 459 -16.31 -4.06 10.25
C LEU A 459 -15.49 -3.71 11.50
N ASP A 460 -14.40 -2.96 11.36
CA ASP A 460 -13.53 -2.60 12.47
C ASP A 460 -13.77 -1.16 12.97
N ARG A 461 -14.48 -0.33 12.20
CA ARG A 461 -14.78 1.07 12.57
C ARG A 461 -16.08 1.63 12.02
N GLN A 462 -16.61 2.65 12.69
CA GLN A 462 -17.72 3.46 12.19
C GLN A 462 -17.17 4.60 11.31
N GLY A 463 -17.90 4.98 10.26
CA GLY A 463 -17.52 6.07 9.36
C GLY A 463 -16.64 5.63 8.19
N SER A 464 -16.33 6.58 7.31
CA SER A 464 -15.55 6.29 6.10
C SER A 464 -14.10 5.93 6.48
N PRO A 465 -13.59 4.74 6.10
CA PRO A 465 -12.21 4.36 6.40
C PRO A 465 -11.26 5.22 5.56
N GLY A 466 -10.12 5.62 6.13
CA GLY A 466 -9.03 6.24 5.38
C GLY A 466 -8.24 5.20 4.60
N LEU A 467 -7.33 5.67 3.74
CA LEU A 467 -6.50 4.80 2.90
C LEU A 467 -5.60 3.88 3.72
N ASP A 468 -5.02 4.40 4.80
CA ASP A 468 -4.11 3.66 5.68
C ASP A 468 -4.82 2.67 6.61
N ASP A 469 -6.15 2.73 6.67
CA ASP A 469 -6.97 1.85 7.50
C ASP A 469 -7.38 0.57 6.77
N LEU A 470 -7.05 0.44 5.49
CA LEU A 470 -7.57 -0.62 4.64
C LEU A 470 -6.83 -1.94 4.86
N PRO A 471 -7.54 -3.04 5.20
CA PRO A 471 -6.94 -4.32 5.50
C PRO A 471 -6.18 -4.90 4.30
N GLY A 472 -5.08 -5.61 4.57
CA GLY A 472 -4.27 -6.28 3.55
C GLY A 472 -4.98 -7.48 2.89
N GLY A 473 -4.40 -8.03 1.82
CA GLY A 473 -5.02 -9.09 0.99
C GLY A 473 -5.32 -10.43 1.68
N GLY A 474 -4.80 -10.65 2.89
CA GLY A 474 -5.10 -11.84 3.71
C GLY A 474 -5.95 -11.55 4.95
N ALA A 475 -6.40 -10.31 5.15
CA ALA A 475 -7.13 -9.89 6.35
C ALA A 475 -8.66 -10.08 6.24
N TRP A 476 -9.15 -10.49 5.08
CA TRP A 476 -10.58 -10.69 4.82
C TRP A 476 -10.80 -11.79 3.76
N GLU A 477 -12.00 -12.35 3.73
CA GLU A 477 -12.45 -13.35 2.75
C GLU A 477 -13.80 -12.92 2.18
N ARG A 478 -13.98 -12.97 0.85
CA ARG A 478 -15.27 -12.75 0.18
C ARG A 478 -15.92 -14.10 -0.11
N LEU A 479 -17.21 -14.23 0.21
CA LEU A 479 -18.04 -15.39 -0.10
C LEU A 479 -19.15 -14.96 -1.06
N ASP A 480 -19.24 -15.59 -2.22
CA ASP A 480 -20.39 -15.41 -3.12
C ASP A 480 -21.51 -16.35 -2.67
N LEU A 481 -22.70 -15.77 -2.44
CA LEU A 481 -23.88 -16.45 -1.91
C LEU A 481 -24.99 -16.45 -2.97
N ALA A 482 -26.03 -17.27 -2.80
CA ALA A 482 -27.09 -17.38 -3.81
C ALA A 482 -27.90 -16.08 -4.00
N GLY A 483 -28.00 -15.26 -2.96
CA GLY A 483 -28.73 -13.97 -2.95
C GLY A 483 -27.84 -12.74 -2.73
N GLY A 484 -26.53 -12.83 -3.00
CA GLY A 484 -25.61 -11.71 -2.81
C GLY A 484 -24.20 -12.15 -2.42
N PHE A 485 -23.58 -11.48 -1.45
CA PHE A 485 -22.26 -11.87 -0.96
C PHE A 485 -22.03 -11.49 0.50
N ALA A 486 -21.02 -12.13 1.09
CA ALA A 486 -20.52 -11.84 2.41
C ALA A 486 -19.03 -11.46 2.39
N ILE A 487 -18.61 -10.66 3.35
CA ILE A 487 -17.19 -10.41 3.66
C ILE A 487 -16.95 -10.76 5.11
N VAL A 488 -15.97 -11.63 5.35
CA VAL A 488 -15.61 -12.11 6.68
C VAL A 488 -14.24 -11.55 7.05
N THR A 489 -14.13 -10.99 8.25
CA THR A 489 -12.87 -10.47 8.82
C THR A 489 -12.67 -11.04 10.23
N ASP A 490 -11.52 -10.74 10.84
CA ASP A 490 -11.30 -11.06 12.25
C ASP A 490 -12.24 -10.26 13.16
N GLY A 491 -12.69 -9.08 12.73
CA GLY A 491 -13.61 -8.21 13.46
C GLY A 491 -15.09 -8.48 13.26
N GLY A 492 -15.49 -9.20 12.20
CA GLY A 492 -16.92 -9.38 11.93
C GLY A 492 -17.32 -9.96 10.59
N LEU A 493 -18.60 -9.72 10.26
CA LEU A 493 -19.27 -10.17 9.05
C LEU A 493 -20.04 -9.01 8.41
N PHE A 494 -19.80 -8.76 7.13
CA PHE A 494 -20.60 -7.85 6.30
C PHE A 494 -21.42 -8.67 5.30
N LEU A 495 -22.71 -8.39 5.19
CA LEU A 495 -23.64 -9.04 4.27
C LEU A 495 -24.26 -8.00 3.34
N LEU A 496 -24.24 -8.27 2.04
CA LEU A 496 -25.01 -7.52 1.05
C LEU A 496 -25.97 -8.46 0.32
N ASP A 497 -27.27 -8.23 0.50
CA ASP A 497 -28.32 -8.83 -0.32
C ASP A 497 -28.46 -8.05 -1.63
N ASP A 498 -28.28 -8.74 -2.75
CA ASP A 498 -28.28 -8.11 -4.07
C ASP A 498 -29.64 -8.09 -4.78
N TRP A 499 -30.72 -8.54 -4.12
CA TRP A 499 -32.08 -8.68 -4.65
C TRP A 499 -32.22 -9.56 -5.89
N ARG A 500 -31.21 -10.37 -6.24
CA ARG A 500 -31.32 -11.29 -7.37
C ARG A 500 -32.17 -12.51 -7.02
N GLU A 501 -32.36 -13.36 -8.02
CA GLU A 501 -33.30 -14.49 -8.19
C GLU A 501 -33.65 -15.36 -6.96
N ARG A 502 -32.88 -15.30 -5.87
CA ARG A 502 -33.17 -15.94 -4.58
C ARG A 502 -32.91 -14.99 -3.42
N PRO A 503 -33.83 -14.86 -2.44
CA PRO A 503 -33.60 -14.04 -1.27
C PRO A 503 -32.43 -14.60 -0.44
N LEU A 504 -31.61 -13.71 0.11
CA LEU A 504 -30.56 -14.12 1.03
C LEU A 504 -31.19 -14.62 2.34
N ALA A 505 -30.70 -15.74 2.87
CA ALA A 505 -31.15 -16.29 4.15
C ALA A 505 -30.60 -15.49 5.35
N VAL A 506 -30.89 -14.18 5.40
CA VAL A 506 -30.31 -13.21 6.35
C VAL A 506 -30.47 -13.68 7.80
N ASP A 507 -31.64 -14.21 8.17
CA ASP A 507 -31.92 -14.66 9.54
C ASP A 507 -31.10 -15.89 9.92
N GLY A 508 -30.98 -16.86 9.00
CA GLY A 508 -30.15 -18.05 9.19
C GLY A 508 -28.66 -17.70 9.31
N ILE A 509 -28.17 -16.78 8.46
CA ILE A 509 -26.79 -16.30 8.52
C ILE A 509 -26.53 -15.51 9.81
N ARG A 510 -27.47 -14.66 10.24
CA ARG A 510 -27.38 -13.92 11.51
C ARG A 510 -27.28 -14.87 12.70
N ALA A 511 -28.11 -15.91 12.74
CA ALA A 511 -28.06 -16.92 13.80
C ALA A 511 -26.69 -17.63 13.83
N ALA A 512 -26.18 -18.04 12.66
CA ALA A 512 -24.86 -18.66 12.56
C ALA A 512 -23.72 -17.72 13.02
N PHE A 513 -23.82 -16.43 12.70
CA PHE A 513 -22.88 -15.41 13.18
C PHE A 513 -22.92 -15.26 14.71
N GLU A 514 -24.12 -15.16 15.29
CA GLU A 514 -24.31 -15.02 16.75
C GLU A 514 -23.81 -16.26 17.50
N GLU A 515 -24.06 -17.46 16.98
CA GLU A 515 -23.53 -18.72 17.52
C GLU A 515 -21.99 -18.76 17.50
N ALA A 516 -21.38 -18.40 16.36
CA ALA A 516 -19.93 -18.35 16.22
C ALA A 516 -19.29 -17.31 17.14
N ALA A 517 -19.91 -16.12 17.27
CA ALA A 517 -19.41 -15.05 18.11
C ALA A 517 -19.52 -15.40 19.61
N LEU A 518 -20.61 -16.07 20.01
CA LEU A 518 -20.77 -16.62 21.35
C LEU A 518 -19.71 -17.70 21.65
N LEU A 519 -19.44 -18.59 20.70
CA LEU A 519 -18.40 -19.60 20.84
C LEU A 519 -17.00 -18.97 20.99
N ASP A 520 -16.65 -17.98 20.16
CA ASP A 520 -15.40 -17.23 20.27
C ASP A 520 -15.19 -16.65 21.67
N ARG A 521 -16.23 -16.00 22.21
CA ARG A 521 -16.22 -15.45 23.57
C ARG A 521 -16.05 -16.55 24.62
N ARG A 522 -16.86 -17.61 24.56
CA ARG A 522 -16.79 -18.72 25.54
C ARG A 522 -15.39 -19.35 25.55
N LEU A 523 -14.77 -19.51 24.38
CA LEU A 523 -13.39 -19.99 24.26
C LEU A 523 -12.39 -19.02 24.91
N LYS A 524 -12.48 -17.71 24.64
CA LYS A 524 -11.63 -16.68 25.29
C LYS A 524 -11.77 -16.70 26.82
N THR A 525 -13.00 -16.82 27.32
CA THR A 525 -13.30 -16.90 28.76
C THR A 525 -12.68 -18.15 29.37
N VAL A 526 -12.87 -19.34 28.77
CA VAL A 526 -12.28 -20.58 29.31
C VAL A 526 -10.76 -20.54 29.26
N GLU A 527 -10.16 -20.02 28.19
CA GLU A 527 -8.71 -19.87 28.09
C GLU A 527 -8.16 -18.98 29.22
N THR A 528 -8.77 -17.82 29.41
CA THR A 528 -8.25 -16.77 30.31
C THR A 528 -8.54 -17.08 31.78
N GLU A 529 -9.76 -17.54 32.09
CA GLU A 529 -10.23 -17.71 33.47
C GLU A 529 -10.01 -19.12 34.02
N ALA A 530 -9.93 -20.14 33.16
CA ALA A 530 -9.77 -21.53 33.59
C ALA A 530 -8.41 -22.12 33.22
N ILE A 531 -8.05 -22.15 31.93
CA ILE A 531 -6.87 -22.89 31.46
C ILE A 531 -5.57 -22.20 31.88
N ARG A 532 -5.38 -20.91 31.56
CA ARG A 532 -4.13 -20.19 31.89
C ARG A 532 -3.79 -20.21 33.38
N PRO A 533 -4.73 -19.94 34.32
CA PRO A 533 -4.43 -20.05 35.75
C PRO A 533 -4.03 -21.47 36.16
N LEU A 534 -4.70 -22.50 35.62
CA LEU A 534 -4.35 -23.89 35.87
C LEU A 534 -2.95 -24.24 35.36
N VAL A 535 -2.57 -23.78 34.17
CA VAL A 535 -1.22 -24.01 33.63
C VAL A 535 -0.15 -23.38 34.54
N VAL A 536 -0.35 -22.14 34.97
CA VAL A 536 0.57 -21.44 35.88
C VAL A 536 0.69 -22.18 37.21
N GLU A 537 -0.44 -22.60 37.77
CA GLU A 537 -0.50 -23.31 39.04
C GLU A 537 0.17 -24.69 38.95
N VAL A 538 -0.15 -25.49 37.93
CA VAL A 538 0.48 -26.82 37.74
C VAL A 538 1.99 -26.70 37.53
N ARG A 539 2.46 -25.69 36.81
CA ARG A 539 3.91 -25.42 36.70
C ARG A 539 4.53 -25.07 38.05
N ALA A 540 3.89 -24.19 38.83
CA ALA A 540 4.37 -23.86 40.17
C ALA A 540 4.41 -25.08 41.10
N ILE A 541 3.45 -26.00 40.99
CA ILE A 541 3.43 -27.26 41.74
C ILE A 541 4.60 -28.17 41.32
N LEU A 542 4.88 -28.27 40.02
CA LEU A 542 5.98 -29.07 39.49
C LEU A 542 7.36 -28.52 39.90
N ASP A 543 7.50 -27.20 39.99
CA ASP A 543 8.76 -26.54 40.37
C ASP A 543 8.99 -26.51 41.89
N ALA A 544 7.93 -26.65 42.69
CA ALA A 544 8.00 -26.57 44.15
C ALA A 544 8.64 -27.83 44.78
N LYS A 545 9.95 -27.78 45.03
CA LYS A 545 10.73 -28.90 45.60
C LYS A 545 10.46 -29.28 47.07
N ARG A 546 9.61 -28.56 47.83
CA ARG A 546 9.60 -28.64 49.31
C ARG A 546 8.27 -28.88 50.02
N ARG A 547 7.11 -28.77 49.36
CA ARG A 547 5.81 -29.05 49.98
C ARG A 547 4.83 -29.51 48.92
N TRP A 548 4.17 -30.64 49.17
CA TRP A 548 3.15 -31.21 48.29
C TRP A 548 1.81 -30.52 48.53
N PRO A 549 1.31 -29.70 47.59
CA PRO A 549 0.04 -29.00 47.74
C PRO A 549 -1.16 -29.94 47.55
N ASN A 550 -2.36 -29.48 47.94
CA ASN A 550 -3.60 -30.22 47.70
C ASN A 550 -3.91 -30.21 46.18
N LEU A 551 -4.05 -31.40 45.58
CA LEU A 551 -4.32 -31.57 44.15
C LEU A 551 -5.83 -31.64 43.82
N ASP A 552 -6.71 -31.72 44.83
CA ASP A 552 -8.15 -31.93 44.59
C ASP A 552 -8.80 -30.74 43.87
N ASP A 553 -8.40 -29.51 44.23
CA ASP A 553 -8.92 -28.29 43.62
C ASP A 553 -8.50 -28.11 42.15
N PRO A 554 -7.21 -28.22 41.77
CA PRO A 554 -6.81 -28.12 40.37
C PRO A 554 -7.39 -29.27 39.52
N VAL A 555 -7.53 -30.49 40.06
CA VAL A 555 -8.20 -31.61 39.35
C VAL A 555 -9.67 -31.28 39.08
N ARG A 556 -10.40 -30.78 40.09
CA ARG A 556 -11.81 -30.39 39.93
C ARG A 556 -11.98 -29.27 38.90
N ARG A 557 -11.11 -28.26 38.92
CA ARG A 557 -11.14 -27.15 37.95
C ARG A 557 -10.80 -27.61 36.53
N ALA A 558 -9.84 -28.53 36.37
CA ALA A 558 -9.53 -29.12 35.07
C ALA A 558 -10.72 -29.91 34.50
N ALA A 559 -11.36 -30.76 35.32
CA ALA A 559 -12.55 -31.50 34.90
C ALA A 559 -13.74 -30.58 34.53
N LEU A 560 -13.93 -29.47 35.26
CA LEU A 560 -14.94 -28.47 34.93
C LEU A 560 -14.63 -27.78 33.59
N ALA A 561 -13.36 -27.46 33.32
CA ALA A 561 -12.94 -26.91 32.03
C ALA A 561 -13.18 -27.91 30.89
N ALA A 562 -12.83 -29.19 31.06
CA ALA A 562 -13.07 -30.25 30.09
C ALA A 562 -14.57 -30.43 29.78
N SER A 563 -15.43 -30.41 30.81
CA SER A 563 -16.88 -30.49 30.65
C SER A 563 -17.42 -29.30 29.84
N ARG A 564 -16.96 -28.07 30.13
CA ARG A 564 -17.37 -26.87 29.39
C ARG A 564 -16.95 -26.92 27.93
N LEU A 565 -15.74 -27.38 27.62
CA LEU A 565 -15.26 -27.54 26.24
C LEU A 565 -16.07 -28.60 25.48
N THR A 566 -16.39 -29.73 26.13
CA THR A 566 -17.21 -30.79 25.53
C THR A 566 -18.62 -30.32 25.19
N GLU A 567 -19.23 -29.53 26.08
CA GLU A 567 -20.53 -28.91 25.84
C GLU A 567 -20.48 -27.96 24.63
N MET A 568 -19.44 -27.11 24.55
CA MET A 568 -19.23 -26.22 23.41
C MET A 568 -19.07 -26.98 22.09
N ARG A 569 -18.31 -28.09 22.09
CA ARG A 569 -18.16 -28.97 20.93
C ARG A 569 -19.49 -29.57 20.48
N GLY A 570 -20.31 -30.03 21.43
CA GLY A 570 -21.64 -30.55 21.13
C GLY A 570 -22.53 -29.53 20.42
N SER A 571 -22.56 -28.28 20.91
CA SER A 571 -23.31 -27.21 20.27
C SER A 571 -22.74 -26.81 18.89
N HIS A 572 -21.44 -26.93 18.70
CA HIS A 572 -20.75 -26.55 17.47
C HIS A 572 -20.68 -27.65 16.40
N ALA A 573 -21.12 -28.88 16.69
CA ALA A 573 -21.00 -30.00 15.74
C ALA A 573 -22.16 -30.11 14.74
N LEU A 574 -23.30 -29.44 14.97
CA LEU A 574 -24.49 -29.56 14.13
C LEU A 574 -24.41 -28.59 12.93
N PRO A 575 -24.22 -29.07 11.68
CA PRO A 575 -24.15 -28.18 10.52
C PRO A 575 -25.55 -27.66 10.17
N PRO A 576 -25.69 -26.39 9.73
CA PRO A 576 -26.97 -25.85 9.30
C PRO A 576 -27.47 -26.54 8.02
N GLY A 577 -28.79 -26.60 7.85
CA GLY A 577 -29.44 -27.25 6.71
C GLY A 577 -29.33 -26.48 5.39
N GLU A 578 -29.13 -25.17 5.44
CA GLU A 578 -29.05 -24.29 4.27
C GLU A 578 -27.60 -24.10 3.78
N PRO A 579 -27.36 -24.11 2.45
CA PRO A 579 -26.00 -24.06 1.89
C PRO A 579 -25.28 -22.74 2.18
N ASP A 580 -25.93 -21.59 2.01
CA ASP A 580 -25.31 -20.28 2.23
C ASP A 580 -24.95 -20.07 3.71
N VAL A 581 -25.81 -20.53 4.63
CA VAL A 581 -25.55 -20.50 6.07
C VAL A 581 -24.36 -21.39 6.43
N ARG A 582 -24.23 -22.57 5.81
CA ARG A 582 -23.03 -23.43 5.98
C ARG A 582 -21.77 -22.74 5.49
N LEU A 583 -21.80 -22.15 4.29
CA LEU A 583 -20.65 -21.46 3.72
C LEU A 583 -20.14 -20.34 4.63
N VAL A 584 -21.05 -19.51 5.15
CA VAL A 584 -20.69 -18.43 6.08
C VAL A 584 -20.14 -18.99 7.39
N ARG A 585 -20.78 -20.00 7.97
CA ARG A 585 -20.28 -20.64 9.20
C ARG A 585 -18.88 -21.21 9.03
N ASP A 586 -18.66 -21.99 7.97
CA ASP A 586 -17.34 -22.58 7.70
C ASP A 586 -16.26 -21.49 7.53
N ALA A 587 -16.61 -20.35 6.92
CA ALA A 587 -15.71 -19.22 6.79
C ALA A 587 -15.42 -18.53 8.13
N LEU A 588 -16.43 -18.34 8.99
CA LEU A 588 -16.24 -17.82 10.35
C LEU A 588 -15.37 -18.78 11.18
N ASP A 589 -15.59 -20.09 11.08
CA ASP A 589 -14.83 -21.11 11.78
C ASP A 589 -13.36 -21.12 11.36
N ARG A 590 -13.09 -21.01 10.05
CA ARG A 590 -11.73 -20.88 9.51
C ARG A 590 -11.08 -19.57 9.97
N ARG A 591 -11.76 -18.44 9.79
CA ARG A 591 -11.23 -17.10 10.07
C ARG A 591 -10.92 -16.91 11.54
N TRP A 592 -11.85 -17.25 12.42
CA TRP A 592 -11.68 -17.12 13.87
C TRP A 592 -11.02 -18.35 14.52
N SER A 593 -10.67 -19.35 13.71
CA SER A 593 -10.02 -20.60 14.12
C SER A 593 -10.76 -21.32 15.25
N LEU A 594 -12.10 -21.33 15.23
CA LEU A 594 -12.91 -21.80 16.35
C LEU A 594 -12.67 -23.28 16.67
N ASP A 595 -12.81 -24.16 15.68
CA ASP A 595 -12.59 -25.61 15.89
C ASP A 595 -11.13 -25.94 16.23
N ARG A 596 -10.17 -25.24 15.59
CA ARG A 596 -8.74 -25.41 15.90
C ARG A 596 -8.42 -25.00 17.34
N ARG A 597 -8.97 -23.88 17.81
CA ARG A 597 -8.79 -23.39 19.19
C ARG A 597 -9.47 -24.31 20.19
N LEU A 598 -10.70 -24.75 19.92
CA LEU A 598 -11.41 -25.70 20.75
C LEU A 598 -10.63 -27.02 20.89
N THR A 599 -10.12 -27.57 19.79
CA THR A 599 -9.27 -28.77 19.79
C THR A 599 -7.96 -28.57 20.57
N ALA A 600 -7.30 -27.43 20.39
CA ALA A 600 -6.07 -27.11 21.11
C ALA A 600 -6.30 -27.00 22.62
N MET A 601 -7.37 -26.32 23.05
CA MET A 601 -7.75 -26.19 24.45
C MET A 601 -8.12 -27.54 25.08
N GLU A 602 -8.85 -28.40 24.37
CA GLU A 602 -9.14 -29.75 24.86
C GLU A 602 -7.87 -30.59 25.04
N ALA A 603 -6.92 -30.49 24.10
CA ALA A 603 -5.63 -31.17 24.20
C ALA A 603 -4.81 -30.63 25.39
N GLU A 604 -4.83 -29.31 25.62
CA GLU A 604 -4.16 -28.68 26.75
C GLU A 604 -4.76 -29.10 28.09
N VAL A 605 -6.10 -29.10 28.22
CA VAL A 605 -6.77 -29.58 29.44
C VAL A 605 -6.47 -31.06 29.69
N LYS A 606 -6.49 -31.91 28.67
CA LYS A 606 -6.09 -33.32 28.79
C LYS A 606 -4.63 -33.49 29.25
N ALA A 607 -3.73 -32.63 28.76
CA ALA A 607 -2.33 -32.64 29.21
C ALA A 607 -2.20 -32.22 30.68
N ILE A 608 -2.98 -31.21 31.12
CA ILE A 608 -3.05 -30.79 32.54
C ILE A 608 -3.57 -31.94 33.41
N GLU A 609 -4.66 -32.60 33.02
CA GLU A 609 -5.21 -33.76 33.74
C GLU A 609 -4.21 -34.91 33.85
N ALA A 610 -3.50 -35.21 32.75
CA ALA A 610 -2.45 -36.24 32.75
C ALA A 610 -1.28 -35.88 33.67
N ALA A 611 -0.85 -34.62 33.69
CA ALA A 611 0.20 -34.14 34.59
C ALA A 611 -0.23 -34.24 36.07
N LEU A 612 -1.45 -33.80 36.39
CA LEU A 612 -2.02 -33.91 37.74
C LEU A 612 -2.17 -35.36 38.18
N ARG A 613 -2.57 -36.26 37.28
CA ARG A 613 -2.66 -37.70 37.57
C ARG A 613 -1.29 -38.31 37.83
N SER A 614 -0.29 -37.99 37.03
CA SER A 614 1.10 -38.42 37.24
C SER A 614 1.63 -37.95 38.59
N LEU A 615 1.34 -36.70 38.98
CA LEU A 615 1.67 -36.17 40.31
C LEU A 615 0.97 -36.94 41.44
N ALA A 616 -0.31 -37.30 41.27
CA ALA A 616 -1.04 -38.10 42.25
C ALA A 616 -0.48 -39.53 42.35
N GLU A 617 -0.09 -40.14 41.24
CA GLU A 617 0.54 -41.47 41.21
C GLU A 617 1.93 -41.45 41.87
N LEU A 618 2.74 -40.40 41.63
CA LEU A 618 4.01 -40.19 42.33
C LEU A 618 3.82 -40.03 43.84
N ARG A 619 2.77 -39.32 44.27
CA ARG A 619 2.39 -39.22 45.69
C ARG A 619 2.03 -40.58 46.28
N LEU A 620 1.21 -41.37 45.59
CA LEU A 620 0.84 -42.72 46.02
C LEU A 620 2.06 -43.66 46.10
N ALA A 621 2.99 -43.56 45.14
CA ALA A 621 4.23 -44.32 45.16
C ALA A 621 5.19 -43.89 46.29
N GLY A 622 5.24 -42.60 46.62
CA GLY A 622 5.98 -42.05 47.76
C GLY A 622 5.40 -42.47 49.11
N VAL A 623 4.08 -42.41 49.26
CA VAL A 623 3.36 -42.90 50.45
C VAL A 623 3.47 -44.42 50.58
N GLY A 624 3.40 -45.15 49.47
CA GLY A 624 3.63 -46.61 49.44
C GLY A 624 5.04 -46.97 49.90
N ARG A 625 6.07 -46.23 49.48
CA ARG A 625 7.43 -46.35 50.01
C ARG A 625 7.51 -46.01 51.48
N PHE A 626 6.81 -44.97 51.95
CA PHE A 626 6.76 -44.64 53.38
C PHE A 626 6.08 -45.75 54.20
N ILE A 627 4.94 -46.28 53.77
CA ILE A 627 4.28 -47.40 54.44
C ILE A 627 5.19 -48.64 54.43
N ALA A 628 5.83 -48.95 53.30
CA ALA A 628 6.77 -50.06 53.19
C ALA A 628 8.04 -49.87 54.05
N LEU A 629 8.53 -48.65 54.22
CA LEU A 629 9.75 -48.37 54.98
C LEU A 629 9.49 -48.21 56.50
N TYR A 630 8.29 -47.78 56.90
CA TYR A 630 7.97 -47.44 58.28
C TYR A 630 6.92 -48.36 58.91
N ALA A 631 5.88 -48.78 58.19
CA ALA A 631 4.86 -49.68 58.74
C ALA A 631 5.33 -51.14 58.74
N PHE A 632 6.10 -51.56 57.73
CA PHE A 632 6.61 -52.92 57.65
C PHE A 632 7.56 -53.27 58.81
N PRO A 633 8.55 -52.43 59.19
CA PRO A 633 9.41 -52.75 60.35
C PRO A 633 8.65 -52.78 61.67
N VAL A 634 7.62 -51.94 61.84
CA VAL A 634 6.80 -51.91 63.06
C VAL A 634 5.94 -53.16 63.19
N VAL A 635 5.31 -53.61 62.10
CA VAL A 635 4.53 -54.86 62.08
C VAL A 635 5.43 -56.09 62.27
N VAL A 636 6.61 -56.10 61.64
CA VAL A 636 7.61 -57.17 61.84
C VAL A 636 8.13 -57.17 63.27
N ALA A 637 8.36 -56.01 63.89
CA ALA A 637 8.79 -55.90 65.28
C ALA A 637 7.71 -56.38 66.27
N ASP A 638 6.43 -56.13 66.00
CA ASP A 638 5.31 -56.60 66.83
C ASP A 638 5.11 -58.12 66.73
N VAL A 639 5.22 -58.67 65.52
CA VAL A 639 5.15 -60.13 65.29
C VAL A 639 6.37 -60.84 65.87
N PHE A 640 7.58 -60.33 65.69
CA PHE A 640 8.78 -60.92 66.32
C PHE A 640 8.77 -60.74 67.84
N GLY A 641 8.36 -59.58 68.37
CA GLY A 641 8.29 -59.31 69.80
C GLY A 641 7.27 -60.21 70.52
N SER A 642 6.11 -60.43 69.92
CA SER A 642 5.10 -61.34 70.47
C SER A 642 5.49 -62.82 70.35
N THR A 643 6.29 -63.19 69.35
CA THR A 643 6.74 -64.58 69.16
C THR A 643 7.96 -64.92 70.02
N LEU A 644 8.96 -64.03 70.10
CA LEU A 644 10.10 -64.12 71.03
C LEU A 644 9.64 -64.01 72.49
N GLY A 645 8.67 -63.13 72.79
CA GLY A 645 8.07 -63.03 74.10
C GLY A 645 7.38 -64.32 74.55
N LYS A 646 6.79 -65.10 73.63
CA LYS A 646 6.18 -66.40 73.96
C LYS A 646 7.20 -67.54 74.11
N THR A 647 8.38 -67.44 73.50
CA THR A 647 9.43 -68.49 73.54
C THR A 647 10.49 -68.26 74.61
N LEU A 648 10.90 -67.02 74.87
CA LEU A 648 11.92 -66.68 75.87
C LEU A 648 11.37 -66.57 77.30
N TYR A 649 10.10 -66.21 77.46
CA TYR A 649 9.47 -66.07 78.78
C TYR A 649 9.51 -67.37 79.63
N PRO A 650 9.24 -68.57 79.09
CA PRO A 650 9.43 -69.80 79.85
C PRO A 650 10.89 -70.15 80.15
N MET A 651 11.87 -69.75 79.30
CA MET A 651 13.29 -70.03 79.54
C MET A 651 13.91 -69.17 80.66
N VAL A 652 13.38 -67.97 80.90
CA VAL A 652 13.83 -67.06 81.97
C VAL A 652 13.16 -67.37 83.31
N ALA A 653 11.93 -67.87 83.29
CA ALA A 653 11.13 -68.10 84.50
C ALA A 653 11.66 -69.26 85.37
N GLU A 654 12.48 -70.17 84.83
CA GLU A 654 12.93 -71.37 85.56
C GLU A 654 14.29 -71.25 86.27
N ASN A 655 15.10 -70.20 86.05
CA ASN A 655 16.31 -69.94 86.85
C ASN A 655 16.80 -68.48 86.74
N PRO A 656 16.50 -67.59 87.71
CA PRO A 656 17.16 -66.30 87.80
C PRO A 656 18.54 -66.43 88.50
N PRO A 657 19.66 -65.96 87.90
CA PRO A 657 20.92 -65.81 88.64
C PRO A 657 20.80 -64.69 89.68
N PRO A 658 21.41 -64.82 90.88
CA PRO A 658 21.27 -63.83 91.93
C PRO A 658 22.21 -62.65 91.66
N GLY A 659 21.65 -61.47 91.31
CA GLY A 659 22.37 -60.19 91.34
C GLY A 659 22.21 -59.26 90.13
N ASP A 660 21.67 -59.72 89.01
CA ASP A 660 21.48 -58.88 87.82
C ASP A 660 20.01 -58.44 87.64
N PRO A 661 19.73 -57.29 86.98
CA PRO A 661 18.37 -56.83 86.75
C PRO A 661 17.56 -57.89 86.00
N PRO A 662 16.24 -58.00 86.26
CA PRO A 662 15.40 -59.04 85.67
C PRO A 662 15.56 -59.09 84.15
N ALA A 663 15.58 -60.28 83.53
CA ALA A 663 15.75 -60.40 82.08
C ALA A 663 14.65 -59.66 81.27
N TRP A 664 13.49 -59.35 81.89
CA TRP A 664 12.50 -58.46 81.28
C TRP A 664 13.01 -57.02 81.14
N VAL A 665 13.88 -56.52 82.04
CA VAL A 665 14.56 -55.22 81.90
C VAL A 665 15.53 -55.28 80.72
N LEU A 666 16.31 -56.34 80.58
CA LEU A 666 17.26 -56.50 79.46
C LEU A 666 16.54 -56.63 78.11
N LEU A 667 15.42 -57.37 78.05
CA LEU A 667 14.54 -57.42 76.88
C LEU A 667 13.87 -56.07 76.60
N SER A 668 13.42 -55.35 77.62
CA SER A 668 12.83 -54.02 77.47
C SER A 668 13.86 -53.00 77.00
N SER A 669 15.11 -53.09 77.48
CA SER A 669 16.23 -52.27 77.05
C SER A 669 16.66 -52.63 75.63
N ILE A 670 16.73 -53.91 75.26
CA ILE A 670 17.04 -54.32 73.88
C ILE A 670 15.94 -53.86 72.94
N THR A 671 14.66 -54.01 73.30
CA THR A 671 13.53 -53.54 72.49
C THR A 671 13.50 -52.01 72.40
N GLY A 672 13.80 -51.32 73.51
CA GLY A 672 13.94 -49.86 73.56
C GLY A 672 15.11 -49.35 72.73
N ILE A 673 16.28 -50.01 72.78
CA ILE A 673 17.45 -49.71 71.96
C ILE A 673 17.18 -50.04 70.49
N TRP A 674 16.45 -51.12 70.19
CA TRP A 674 16.05 -51.45 68.82
C TRP A 674 15.07 -50.45 68.25
N LEU A 675 14.08 -50.00 69.03
CA LEU A 675 13.16 -48.93 68.65
C LEU A 675 13.88 -47.60 68.49
N LEU A 676 14.85 -47.28 69.36
CA LEU A 676 15.66 -46.07 69.28
C LEU A 676 16.60 -46.11 68.07
N ALA A 677 17.26 -47.24 67.80
CA ALA A 677 18.12 -47.46 66.64
C ALA A 677 17.30 -47.44 65.35
N SER A 678 16.10 -48.05 65.34
CA SER A 678 15.16 -47.97 64.21
C SER A 678 14.69 -46.54 63.99
N ALA A 679 14.40 -45.78 65.05
CA ALA A 679 14.05 -44.37 64.96
C ALA A 679 15.22 -43.49 64.48
N ILE A 680 16.45 -43.77 64.90
CA ILE A 680 17.67 -43.06 64.47
C ILE A 680 17.99 -43.40 63.00
N ILE A 681 17.91 -44.67 62.60
CA ILE A 681 18.10 -45.11 61.22
C ILE A 681 16.99 -44.53 60.33
N ALA A 682 15.75 -44.50 60.81
CA ALA A 682 14.63 -43.84 60.14
C ALA A 682 14.87 -42.33 59.99
N CYS A 683 15.37 -41.65 61.02
CA CYS A 683 15.73 -40.23 60.96
C CYS A 683 16.90 -39.99 59.99
N TRP A 684 17.89 -40.89 59.96
CA TRP A 684 19.05 -40.82 59.08
C TRP A 684 18.68 -41.09 57.61
N LEU A 685 17.81 -42.07 57.35
CA LEU A 685 17.29 -42.39 56.02
C LEU A 685 16.31 -41.32 55.51
N TRP A 686 15.49 -40.72 56.37
CA TRP A 686 14.69 -39.54 56.01
C TRP A 686 15.63 -38.41 55.55
N LYS A 687 16.64 -38.09 56.36
CA LYS A 687 17.55 -36.98 56.09
C LYS A 687 18.47 -37.19 54.87
N ASN A 688 18.81 -38.44 54.55
CA ASN A 688 19.68 -38.78 53.40
C ASN A 688 18.92 -39.22 52.14
N GLY A 689 17.66 -39.68 52.26
CA GLY A 689 16.78 -39.93 51.12
C GLY A 689 16.37 -38.66 50.39
N GLU A 690 16.45 -37.50 51.05
CA GLU A 690 16.22 -36.17 50.48
C GLU A 690 17.38 -35.63 49.61
N SER A 691 18.56 -36.28 49.58
CA SER A 691 19.73 -35.75 48.81
C SER A 691 20.03 -36.45 47.48
N LYS A 692 19.28 -37.49 47.10
CA LYS A 692 19.46 -38.24 45.83
C LYS A 692 18.17 -38.44 45.00
N ALA A 693 17.16 -37.60 45.19
CA ALA A 693 15.98 -37.54 44.32
C ALA A 693 15.86 -36.16 43.67
#